data_AF-A0A7X0AHH2-F1
#
_entry.id   AF-A0A7X0AHH2-F1
#
_cell.length_a   1.000
_cell.length_b   1.000
_cell.length_c   1.000
_cell.angle_alpha   90.00
_cell.angle_beta   90.00
_cell.angle_gamma   90.00
#
_symmetry.space_group_name_H-M   'P 1'
#
loop_
_entity.id
_entity.type
_entity.pdbx_description
1 polymer ?
#
loop_
_entity_poly.entity_id
_entity_poly.type
_entity_poly.pdbx_seq_one_letter_code
_entity_poly.pdbx_strand_id
1 'polypeptide(L)'
;MSLQPLEQLEPVTGQARVWQANGNDPKFACVAAGFPLKAGWYRLSIELEDMEGDRLEPMLYFDYGYGMHETWSLYLGFVRNTARRHVGVVLLPFDVQRLRFDPASVPCKFHVRDLRFRRLSRVGAAWRMLHAVATDRNVRGPGIRGLMLDAWRKLRGAGGRHAFATWLHERYMAYGNFKAPTYKRWLKLYDQSVVSTRTLPVRLVSILLPTFNTPEIWLRRCLDSVLAQSYPHWELCVSDDASTEPQVREVLEAYAKRDPRIRIIWRESNGHISAASNSALAMARGDCVALLDHDDELHPAALASIVEAWGRHPQWQFVYTDEDKIDADGQRYDPYFKPNWNPDLLHGQNCVSHLGVYSRALLNAVGGFREGLEGSQDWDLVLRCSERLTSEQIGHVPVVLYHWRAIAGSTAQGVGEKSYAHEAGRRALRGHFERTGVAAEVLEIDGMLGAFRVRYLLPEPRPLISIIVPTRDRLDLLRRCVESILERTTYPHYEILIVDNQSVEPESLVYFSSFDDHPKVRVRKHDQPFNYSSINNDAVVDCRGELICLLNNDAEVITPDWLEELASHAMRPHVGAVGAMLYYPNDTIQHAGVVTGVHGVAAHLYSGMPRGFPGQMARAKLAQGMSAVTAACLMVRREVYLEVGGLDTALQIAFNDIDFCLRLRHLGYTNIWTPFAELYHHESASRGHEDTAEKRARFMHEMEFMKIRWGIQLDHDPIYNPNLTLSGEPFTLAFPPREWQPLSIEPEAIEAASFDAAPRTKVSIA
;
A
#
# COMPACT_ATOMS: atom_id res chain seq x y z
N MET A 1 30.78 -11.85 -19.87
CA MET A 1 31.25 -10.96 -18.79
C MET A 1 31.84 -11.85 -17.71
N SER A 2 32.88 -11.39 -17.01
CA SER A 2 33.40 -12.10 -15.82
C SER A 2 32.64 -11.63 -14.59
N LEU A 3 32.19 -12.56 -13.76
CA LEU A 3 31.53 -12.27 -12.49
C LEU A 3 32.60 -12.25 -11.39
N GLN A 4 32.73 -11.13 -10.69
CA GLN A 4 33.59 -10.97 -9.51
C GLN A 4 32.70 -10.91 -8.27
N PRO A 5 32.89 -11.79 -7.27
CA PRO A 5 32.08 -11.76 -6.04
C PRO A 5 32.36 -10.45 -5.28
N LEU A 6 31.31 -9.86 -4.72
CA LEU A 6 31.40 -8.66 -3.88
C LEU A 6 31.09 -8.99 -2.42
N GLU A 7 29.88 -9.48 -2.16
CA GLU A 7 29.34 -9.63 -0.82
C GLU A 7 28.55 -10.95 -0.68
N GLN A 8 28.60 -11.55 0.51
CA GLN A 8 27.85 -12.74 0.91
C GLN A 8 28.00 -13.97 -0.01
N LEU A 9 29.09 -14.06 -0.77
CA LEU A 9 29.36 -15.11 -1.73
C LEU A 9 30.73 -15.77 -1.51
N GLU A 10 30.71 -17.07 -1.30
CA GLU A 10 31.92 -17.89 -1.13
C GLU A 10 31.99 -18.97 -2.22
N PRO A 11 33.16 -19.18 -2.86
CA PRO A 11 33.34 -20.28 -3.78
C PRO A 11 33.30 -21.61 -3.02
N VAL A 12 32.56 -22.60 -3.54
CA VAL A 12 32.51 -23.94 -2.92
C VAL A 12 33.79 -24.70 -3.27
N THR A 13 34.56 -25.08 -2.23
CA THR A 13 35.83 -25.80 -2.39
C THR A 13 35.65 -27.08 -3.20
N GLY A 14 36.49 -27.26 -4.22
CA GLY A 14 36.46 -28.44 -5.10
C GLY A 14 35.37 -28.40 -6.20
N GLN A 15 34.53 -27.37 -6.26
CA GLN A 15 33.48 -27.23 -7.28
C GLN A 15 33.63 -25.92 -8.05
N ALA A 16 34.21 -25.99 -9.25
CA ALA A 16 34.39 -24.80 -10.07
C ALA A 16 33.05 -24.14 -10.44
N ARG A 17 32.97 -22.81 -10.29
CA ARG A 17 31.78 -21.98 -10.63
C ARG A 17 30.53 -22.28 -9.80
N VAL A 18 30.69 -22.99 -8.68
CA VAL A 18 29.65 -23.16 -7.67
C VAL A 18 29.93 -22.20 -6.52
N TRP A 19 28.88 -21.53 -6.08
CA TRP A 19 28.95 -20.50 -5.05
C TRP A 19 27.95 -20.82 -3.95
N GLN A 20 28.35 -20.51 -2.72
CA GLN A 20 27.51 -20.50 -1.55
C GLN A 20 27.13 -19.06 -1.26
N ALA A 21 25.84 -18.74 -1.32
CA ALA A 21 25.29 -17.53 -0.74
C ALA A 21 25.06 -17.76 0.76
N ASN A 22 25.63 -16.91 1.61
CA ASN A 22 25.58 -17.05 3.07
C ASN A 22 24.56 -16.10 3.73
N GLY A 23 23.94 -15.19 2.97
CA GLY A 23 22.91 -14.28 3.47
C GLY A 23 21.85 -13.98 2.41
N ASN A 24 21.15 -12.87 2.60
CA ASN A 24 20.00 -12.44 1.80
C ASN A 24 20.34 -11.49 0.64
N ASP A 25 21.60 -11.07 0.50
CA ASP A 25 22.03 -10.11 -0.50
C ASP A 25 23.38 -10.47 -1.18
N PRO A 26 23.49 -11.67 -1.78
CA PRO A 26 24.67 -12.09 -2.53
C PRO A 26 24.84 -11.28 -3.82
N LYS A 27 26.03 -10.72 -4.07
CA LYS A 27 26.26 -9.80 -5.22
C LYS A 27 27.51 -10.14 -6.02
N PHE A 28 27.39 -10.09 -7.35
CA PHE A 28 28.52 -10.05 -8.28
C PHE A 28 28.65 -8.69 -8.96
N ALA A 29 29.87 -8.17 -9.04
CA ALA A 29 30.22 -7.19 -10.06
C ALA A 29 30.38 -7.87 -11.42
N CYS A 30 29.71 -7.33 -12.45
CA CYS A 30 29.89 -7.80 -13.82
C CYS A 30 31.00 -6.99 -14.49
N VAL A 31 32.16 -7.61 -14.66
CA VAL A 31 33.33 -6.97 -15.28
C VAL A 31 33.45 -7.40 -16.76
N ALA A 32 33.68 -6.43 -17.65
CA ALA A 32 33.90 -6.68 -19.07
C ALA A 32 34.72 -5.56 -19.73
N ALA A 33 35.51 -5.90 -20.74
CA ALA A 33 36.31 -4.93 -21.52
C ALA A 33 35.47 -4.04 -22.48
N GLY A 34 34.14 -4.06 -22.37
CA GLY A 34 33.21 -3.46 -23.34
C GLY A 34 32.16 -2.53 -22.74
N PHE A 35 32.42 -1.95 -21.57
CA PHE A 35 31.64 -0.84 -21.04
C PHE A 35 32.09 0.50 -21.66
N PRO A 36 31.19 1.48 -21.84
CA PRO A 36 29.76 1.39 -21.57
C PRO A 36 28.99 0.54 -22.58
N LEU A 37 27.99 -0.21 -22.12
CA LEU A 37 27.04 -0.88 -23.02
C LEU A 37 26.08 0.18 -23.56
N LYS A 38 26.03 0.35 -24.88
CA LYS A 38 25.16 1.34 -25.52
C LYS A 38 23.68 1.02 -25.34
N ALA A 39 22.84 2.05 -25.24
CA ALA A 39 21.39 1.89 -25.20
C ALA A 39 20.88 1.04 -26.40
N GLY A 40 19.83 0.25 -26.13
CA GLY A 40 19.14 -0.58 -27.12
C GLY A 40 18.81 -1.99 -26.66
N TRP A 41 18.45 -2.84 -27.63
CA TRP A 41 18.01 -4.21 -27.37
C TRP A 41 19.18 -5.18 -27.31
N TYR A 42 19.14 -6.10 -26.35
CA TYR A 42 20.14 -7.12 -26.15
C TYR A 42 19.51 -8.50 -25.98
N ARG A 43 20.21 -9.51 -26.47
CA ARG A 43 20.03 -10.90 -26.04
C ARG A 43 20.91 -11.11 -24.83
N LEU A 44 20.29 -11.44 -23.71
CA LEU A 44 20.97 -11.87 -22.49
C LEU A 44 20.99 -13.39 -22.44
N SER A 45 22.14 -13.98 -22.15
CA SER A 45 22.24 -15.41 -21.84
C SER A 45 23.05 -15.64 -20.57
N ILE A 46 22.62 -16.57 -19.74
CA ILE A 46 23.30 -16.95 -18.50
C ILE A 46 23.13 -18.46 -18.28
N GLU A 47 24.16 -19.13 -17.78
CA GLU A 47 24.01 -20.45 -17.17
C GLU A 47 23.86 -20.28 -15.68
N LEU A 48 22.71 -20.67 -15.14
CA LEU A 48 22.35 -20.49 -13.75
C LEU A 48 21.49 -21.68 -13.30
N GLU A 49 21.90 -22.33 -12.22
CA GLU A 49 21.23 -23.51 -11.69
C GLU A 49 21.28 -23.48 -10.17
N ASP A 50 20.13 -23.65 -9.53
CA ASP A 50 20.01 -23.79 -8.10
C ASP A 50 20.34 -25.23 -7.71
N MET A 51 21.27 -25.43 -6.78
CA MET A 51 21.65 -26.76 -6.33
C MET A 51 20.83 -27.24 -5.13
N GLU A 52 19.99 -26.38 -4.56
CA GLU A 52 19.23 -26.61 -3.32
C GLU A 52 17.72 -26.36 -3.49
N GLY A 53 17.25 -26.07 -4.71
CA GLY A 53 15.83 -26.06 -5.05
C GLY A 53 15.38 -24.86 -5.89
N ASP A 54 14.47 -24.04 -5.35
CA ASP A 54 13.84 -22.90 -6.05
C ASP A 54 14.06 -21.57 -5.30
N ARG A 55 15.31 -21.31 -4.96
CA ARG A 55 15.82 -20.17 -4.18
C ARG A 55 16.42 -19.07 -5.04
N LEU A 56 16.82 -19.38 -6.28
CA LEU A 56 17.37 -18.37 -7.21
C LEU A 56 16.39 -17.26 -7.58
N GLU A 57 16.89 -16.03 -7.53
CA GLU A 57 16.21 -14.77 -7.85
C GLU A 57 17.13 -13.83 -8.62
N PRO A 58 17.42 -14.18 -9.88
CA PRO A 58 18.41 -13.46 -10.66
C PRO A 58 17.94 -12.05 -11.00
N MET A 59 18.61 -11.05 -10.46
CA MET A 59 18.39 -9.62 -10.69
C MET A 59 19.65 -8.99 -11.29
N LEU A 60 19.47 -8.06 -12.23
CA LEU A 60 20.55 -7.20 -12.70
C LEU A 60 20.33 -5.77 -12.24
N TYR A 61 21.38 -5.08 -11.81
CA TYR A 61 21.32 -3.64 -11.50
C TYR A 61 22.27 -2.89 -12.42
N PHE A 62 21.78 -1.78 -12.97
CA PHE A 62 22.47 -0.97 -13.96
C PHE A 62 22.90 0.36 -13.34
N ASP A 63 24.15 0.75 -13.60
CA ASP A 63 24.62 2.10 -13.33
C ASP A 63 24.73 2.85 -14.65
N TYR A 64 23.92 3.89 -14.82
CA TYR A 64 23.92 4.74 -16.02
C TYR A 64 24.89 5.93 -15.95
N GLY A 65 25.78 5.97 -14.94
CA GLY A 65 26.75 7.05 -14.69
C GLY A 65 26.49 7.84 -13.42
N TYR A 66 25.55 7.39 -12.58
CA TYR A 66 25.10 8.08 -11.37
C TYR A 66 25.11 7.18 -10.12
N GLY A 67 25.80 6.04 -10.20
CA GLY A 67 25.80 5.02 -9.14
C GLY A 67 24.76 3.91 -9.39
N MET A 68 24.81 2.88 -8.55
CA MET A 68 23.87 1.75 -8.60
C MET A 68 22.63 2.12 -7.77
N HIS A 69 21.46 2.10 -8.41
CA HIS A 69 20.17 2.38 -7.77
C HIS A 69 19.25 1.17 -7.94
N GLU A 70 18.42 0.86 -6.94
CA GLU A 70 17.49 -0.28 -7.01
C GLU A 70 16.41 -0.12 -8.08
N THR A 71 16.06 1.13 -8.40
CA THR A 71 15.13 1.50 -9.47
C THR A 71 15.60 1.12 -10.87
N TRP A 72 16.92 0.96 -11.03
CA TRP A 72 17.54 0.55 -12.28
C TRP A 72 17.93 -0.92 -12.21
N SER A 73 16.93 -1.74 -11.89
CA SER A 73 17.07 -3.19 -11.82
C SER A 73 16.21 -3.91 -12.85
N LEU A 74 16.58 -5.15 -13.16
CA LEU A 74 15.85 -6.01 -14.08
C LEU A 74 15.82 -7.44 -13.55
N TYR A 75 14.61 -7.92 -13.25
CA TYR A 75 14.38 -9.30 -12.89
C TYR A 75 14.52 -10.19 -14.12
N LEU A 76 15.37 -11.22 -14.03
CA LEU A 76 15.60 -12.15 -15.14
C LEU A 76 14.51 -13.24 -15.15
N GLY A 77 13.26 -12.82 -15.37
CA GLY A 77 12.10 -13.71 -15.35
C GLY A 77 12.20 -14.90 -16.31
N PHE A 78 13.00 -14.83 -17.37
CA PHE A 78 13.23 -15.97 -18.28
C PHE A 78 14.06 -17.12 -17.67
N VAL A 79 14.58 -16.99 -16.45
CA VAL A 79 15.29 -18.06 -15.74
C VAL A 79 14.30 -19.10 -15.19
N ARG A 80 14.55 -20.39 -15.45
CA ARG A 80 13.69 -21.52 -15.07
C ARG A 80 14.48 -22.61 -14.35
N ASN A 81 13.97 -23.22 -13.28
CA ASN A 81 14.73 -24.28 -12.59
C ASN A 81 14.88 -25.57 -13.43
N THR A 82 14.05 -25.75 -14.46
CA THR A 82 14.08 -26.92 -15.34
C THR A 82 15.25 -26.90 -16.33
N ALA A 83 16.02 -25.82 -16.38
CA ALA A 83 17.11 -25.67 -17.33
C ALA A 83 18.33 -25.06 -16.65
N ARG A 84 19.52 -25.48 -17.08
CA ARG A 84 20.78 -24.87 -16.63
C ARG A 84 21.12 -23.60 -17.40
N ARG A 85 20.60 -23.43 -18.62
CA ARG A 85 20.92 -22.32 -19.53
C ARG A 85 19.68 -21.51 -19.87
N HIS A 86 19.79 -20.20 -19.68
CA HIS A 86 18.69 -19.25 -19.79
C HIS A 86 19.01 -18.20 -20.84
N VAL A 87 18.00 -17.78 -21.60
CA VAL A 87 18.13 -16.79 -22.67
C VAL A 87 16.91 -15.88 -22.67
N GLY A 88 17.16 -14.58 -22.59
CA GLY A 88 16.14 -13.54 -22.65
C GLY A 88 16.48 -12.41 -23.61
N VAL A 89 15.49 -11.55 -23.85
CA VAL A 89 15.62 -10.28 -24.55
C VAL A 89 15.46 -9.17 -23.53
N VAL A 90 16.39 -8.22 -23.49
CA VAL A 90 16.39 -7.12 -22.51
C VAL A 90 16.57 -5.79 -23.25
N LEU A 91 15.92 -4.74 -22.76
CA LEU A 91 16.06 -3.38 -23.26
C LEU A 91 16.89 -2.58 -22.27
N LEU A 92 17.96 -1.94 -22.75
CA LEU A 92 18.72 -0.96 -21.99
C LEU A 92 18.27 0.44 -22.47
N PRO A 93 17.54 1.22 -21.65
CA PRO A 93 17.04 2.53 -22.06
C PRO A 93 18.18 3.55 -22.21
N PHE A 94 19.25 3.40 -21.43
CA PHE A 94 20.41 4.29 -21.42
C PHE A 94 21.73 3.51 -21.53
N ASP A 95 22.83 4.23 -21.75
CA ASP A 95 24.17 3.67 -21.76
C ASP A 95 24.57 3.20 -20.36
N VAL A 96 24.84 1.90 -20.20
CA VAL A 96 25.22 1.30 -18.90
C VAL A 96 26.72 1.42 -18.72
N GLN A 97 27.17 2.08 -17.66
CA GLN A 97 28.57 2.25 -17.28
C GLN A 97 29.10 1.06 -16.46
N ARG A 98 28.31 0.56 -15.50
CA ARG A 98 28.62 -0.61 -14.67
C ARG A 98 27.39 -1.49 -14.52
N LEU A 99 27.60 -2.78 -14.23
CA LEU A 99 26.53 -3.77 -14.06
C LEU A 99 26.80 -4.62 -12.82
N ARG A 100 25.76 -4.86 -12.02
CA ARG A 100 25.76 -5.78 -10.88
C ARG A 100 24.77 -6.92 -11.15
N PHE A 101 25.08 -8.12 -10.70
CA PHE A 101 24.22 -9.30 -10.82
C PHE A 101 24.05 -9.96 -9.46
N ASP A 102 22.79 -10.11 -9.05
CA ASP A 102 22.42 -10.68 -7.76
C ASP A 102 21.66 -11.98 -8.07
N PRO A 103 22.20 -13.16 -7.70
CA PRO A 103 21.66 -14.45 -8.14
C PRO A 103 20.49 -14.96 -7.29
N ALA A 104 20.39 -14.54 -6.04
CA ALA A 104 19.44 -15.04 -5.06
C ALA A 104 19.21 -14.00 -3.95
N SER A 105 18.13 -14.19 -3.20
CA SER A 105 17.69 -13.35 -2.07
C SER A 105 17.69 -14.10 -0.73
N VAL A 106 18.14 -15.36 -0.73
CA VAL A 106 18.25 -16.23 0.45
C VAL A 106 19.54 -17.05 0.40
N PRO A 107 20.02 -17.55 1.55
CA PRO A 107 21.13 -18.49 1.58
C PRO A 107 20.85 -19.73 0.72
N CYS A 108 21.70 -19.95 -0.28
CA CYS A 108 21.62 -21.09 -1.17
C CYS A 108 22.93 -21.41 -1.85
N LYS A 109 23.09 -22.67 -2.26
CA LYS A 109 24.15 -23.10 -3.17
C LYS A 109 23.68 -23.08 -4.61
N PHE A 110 24.44 -22.45 -5.49
CA PHE A 110 24.08 -22.35 -6.92
C PHE A 110 25.30 -22.38 -7.83
N HIS A 111 25.08 -22.79 -9.07
CA HIS A 111 26.07 -22.73 -10.14
C HIS A 111 25.77 -21.54 -11.05
N VAL A 112 26.76 -20.67 -11.31
CA VAL A 112 26.62 -19.56 -12.27
C VAL A 112 27.81 -19.45 -13.23
N ARG A 113 27.50 -19.29 -14.52
CA ARG A 113 28.49 -19.09 -15.58
C ARG A 113 27.92 -18.29 -16.76
N ASP A 114 28.82 -17.74 -17.58
CA ASP A 114 28.52 -17.32 -18.95
C ASP A 114 27.44 -16.24 -19.12
N LEU A 115 27.35 -15.28 -18.17
CA LEU A 115 26.56 -14.06 -18.34
C LEU A 115 27.08 -13.26 -19.55
N ARG A 116 26.26 -13.18 -20.61
CA ARG A 116 26.65 -12.55 -21.89
C ARG A 116 25.52 -11.68 -22.45
N PHE A 117 25.90 -10.49 -22.90
CA PHE A 117 25.05 -9.57 -23.64
C PHE A 117 25.45 -9.58 -25.12
N ARG A 118 24.48 -9.70 -26.02
CA ARG A 118 24.69 -9.54 -27.47
C ARG A 118 23.66 -8.58 -28.04
N ARG A 119 24.11 -7.49 -28.65
CA ARG A 119 23.23 -6.46 -29.22
C ARG A 119 22.31 -7.07 -30.30
N LEU A 120 21.06 -6.62 -30.31
CA LEU A 120 20.02 -7.01 -31.26
C LEU A 120 19.53 -5.79 -32.05
N SER A 121 19.09 -6.03 -33.29
CA SER A 121 18.24 -5.06 -33.99
C SER A 121 16.82 -5.07 -33.42
N ARG A 122 16.06 -3.99 -33.61
CA ARG A 122 14.64 -3.91 -33.19
C ARG A 122 13.81 -5.06 -33.75
N VAL A 123 14.02 -5.40 -35.03
CA VAL A 123 13.36 -6.53 -35.70
C VAL A 123 13.78 -7.86 -35.07
N GLY A 124 15.07 -8.03 -34.78
CA GLY A 124 15.61 -9.23 -34.14
C GLY A 124 15.12 -9.44 -32.71
N ALA A 125 14.85 -8.35 -31.97
CA ALA A 125 14.23 -8.38 -30.65
C ALA A 125 12.74 -8.77 -30.75
N ALA A 126 11.98 -8.09 -31.61
CA ALA A 126 10.56 -8.38 -31.82
C ALA A 126 10.31 -9.85 -32.22
N TRP A 127 11.07 -10.39 -33.16
CA TRP A 127 10.93 -11.79 -33.58
C TRP A 127 11.18 -12.78 -32.41
N ARG A 128 12.18 -12.51 -31.56
CA ARG A 128 12.50 -13.35 -30.40
C ARG A 128 11.45 -13.27 -29.31
N MET A 129 10.95 -12.06 -29.02
CA MET A 129 9.86 -11.86 -28.06
C MET A 129 8.61 -12.62 -28.53
N LEU A 130 8.24 -12.47 -29.81
CA LEU A 130 7.10 -13.14 -30.40
C LEU A 130 7.25 -14.66 -30.38
N HIS A 131 8.43 -15.19 -30.71
CA HIS A 131 8.71 -16.62 -30.62
C HIS A 131 8.60 -17.13 -29.18
N ALA A 132 9.16 -16.41 -28.20
CA ALA A 132 9.11 -16.79 -26.80
C ALA A 132 7.66 -16.91 -26.29
N VAL A 133 6.84 -15.89 -26.55
CA VAL A 133 5.41 -15.86 -26.21
C VAL A 133 4.64 -16.97 -26.95
N ALA A 134 4.95 -17.21 -28.22
CA ALA A 134 4.30 -18.21 -29.07
C ALA A 134 4.53 -19.66 -28.63
N THR A 135 5.71 -19.96 -28.09
CA THR A 135 6.13 -21.32 -27.72
C THR A 135 5.82 -21.68 -26.27
N ASP A 136 5.18 -20.79 -25.53
CA ASP A 136 4.81 -21.04 -24.14
C ASP A 136 3.71 -22.11 -24.04
N ARG A 137 3.98 -23.17 -23.27
CA ARG A 137 3.03 -24.27 -23.02
C ARG A 137 2.12 -24.02 -21.82
N ASN A 138 2.39 -22.99 -21.02
CA ASN A 138 1.69 -22.74 -19.75
C ASN A 138 0.63 -21.61 -19.83
N VAL A 139 0.56 -20.86 -20.92
CA VAL A 139 -0.47 -19.81 -21.11
C VAL A 139 -1.73 -20.43 -21.73
N ARG A 140 -2.85 -20.42 -20.99
CA ARG A 140 -4.19 -20.62 -21.57
C ARG A 140 -4.53 -19.39 -22.41
N GLY A 141 -4.10 -19.39 -23.66
CA GLY A 141 -4.32 -18.28 -24.59
C GLY A 141 -4.50 -18.79 -26.03
N PRO A 142 -4.82 -17.89 -26.97
CA PRO A 142 -4.93 -18.28 -28.36
C PRO A 142 -3.56 -18.77 -28.83
N GLY A 143 -3.45 -20.05 -29.20
CA GLY A 143 -2.20 -20.61 -29.73
C GLY A 143 -1.65 -19.79 -30.90
N ILE A 144 -0.43 -20.08 -31.36
CA ILE A 144 0.36 -19.30 -32.35
C ILE A 144 -0.46 -18.51 -33.39
N ARG A 145 -1.48 -19.13 -34.02
CA ARG A 145 -2.34 -18.46 -35.00
C ARG A 145 -3.08 -17.24 -34.47
N GLY A 146 -3.65 -17.30 -33.27
CA GLY A 146 -4.38 -16.17 -32.70
C GLY A 146 -3.46 -15.07 -32.15
N LEU A 147 -2.27 -15.42 -31.65
CA LEU A 147 -1.23 -14.43 -31.34
C LEU A 147 -0.80 -13.63 -32.59
N MET A 148 -0.65 -14.31 -33.73
CA MET A 148 -0.33 -13.66 -35.01
C MET A 148 -1.46 -12.75 -35.50
N LEU A 149 -2.72 -13.15 -35.31
CA LEU A 149 -3.90 -12.32 -35.60
C LEU A 149 -3.92 -11.05 -34.73
N ASP A 150 -3.67 -11.18 -33.42
CA ASP A 150 -3.61 -10.03 -32.51
C ASP A 150 -2.46 -9.09 -32.87
N ALA A 151 -1.27 -9.63 -33.14
CA ALA A 151 -0.11 -8.88 -33.63
C ALA A 151 -0.44 -8.07 -34.89
N TRP A 152 -1.12 -8.71 -35.85
CA TRP A 152 -1.53 -8.07 -37.09
C TRP A 152 -2.60 -7.00 -36.89
N ARG A 153 -3.59 -7.23 -36.01
CA ARG A 153 -4.59 -6.22 -35.63
C ARG A 153 -3.93 -4.99 -34.98
N LYS A 154 -2.99 -5.19 -34.04
CA LYS A 154 -2.27 -4.09 -33.39
C LYS A 154 -1.39 -3.32 -34.37
N LEU A 155 -0.76 -3.99 -35.33
CA LEU A 155 0.00 -3.36 -36.40
C LEU A 155 -0.87 -2.52 -37.36
N ARG A 156 -2.12 -2.93 -37.60
CA ARG A 156 -3.06 -2.25 -38.51
C ARG A 156 -4.01 -1.26 -37.84
N GLY A 157 -4.08 -1.23 -36.51
CA GLY A 157 -4.94 -0.32 -35.74
C GLY A 157 -4.33 1.07 -35.53
N ALA A 158 -5.07 1.93 -34.82
CA ALA A 158 -4.56 3.22 -34.37
C ALA A 158 -3.31 3.04 -33.49
N GLY A 159 -2.22 3.76 -33.81
CA GLY A 159 -0.91 3.63 -33.15
C GLY A 159 0.11 2.72 -33.85
N GLY A 160 -0.31 1.94 -34.87
CA GLY A 160 0.57 1.23 -35.80
C GLY A 160 1.75 0.47 -35.18
N ARG A 161 2.98 0.80 -35.59
CA ARG A 161 4.22 0.13 -35.11
C ARG A 161 4.50 0.35 -33.63
N HIS A 162 4.09 1.48 -33.06
CA HIS A 162 4.32 1.81 -31.65
C HIS A 162 3.41 0.96 -30.77
N ALA A 163 2.09 0.95 -31.05
CA ALA A 163 1.12 0.11 -30.34
C ALA A 163 1.47 -1.38 -30.39
N PHE A 164 1.96 -1.86 -31.55
CA PHE A 164 2.47 -3.23 -31.67
C PHE A 164 3.70 -3.50 -30.80
N ALA A 165 4.67 -2.58 -30.78
CA ALA A 165 5.90 -2.75 -30.00
C ALA A 165 5.60 -2.79 -28.49
N THR A 166 4.75 -1.89 -28.00
CA THR A 166 4.31 -1.84 -26.60
C THR A 166 3.57 -3.13 -26.22
N TRP A 167 2.54 -3.51 -26.99
CA TRP A 167 1.79 -4.76 -26.78
C TRP A 167 2.68 -6.01 -26.75
N LEU A 168 3.64 -6.11 -27.68
CA LEU A 168 4.53 -7.27 -27.75
C LEU A 168 5.50 -7.30 -26.57
N HIS A 169 6.01 -6.13 -26.16
CA HIS A 169 6.90 -6.02 -25.02
C HIS A 169 6.18 -6.37 -23.71
N GLU A 170 4.97 -5.84 -23.48
CA GLU A 170 4.12 -6.18 -22.34
C GLU A 170 3.85 -7.68 -22.26
N ARG A 171 3.43 -8.31 -23.37
CA ARG A 171 3.22 -9.76 -23.40
C ARG A 171 4.48 -10.56 -23.16
N TYR A 172 5.63 -10.08 -23.63
CA TYR A 172 6.91 -10.74 -23.42
C TYR A 172 7.39 -10.61 -21.97
N MET A 173 7.18 -9.46 -21.32
CA MET A 173 7.44 -9.28 -19.89
C MET A 173 6.51 -10.16 -19.05
N ALA A 174 5.21 -10.23 -19.40
CA ALA A 174 4.26 -11.14 -18.77
C ALA A 174 4.64 -12.62 -18.94
N TYR A 175 5.16 -13.02 -20.11
CA TYR A 175 5.73 -14.35 -20.36
C TYR A 175 6.94 -14.67 -19.44
N GLY A 176 7.77 -13.67 -19.13
CA GLY A 176 8.88 -13.82 -18.21
C GLY A 176 8.45 -14.19 -16.78
N ASN A 177 7.26 -13.80 -16.35
CA ASN A 177 6.84 -13.79 -14.94
C ASN A 177 6.41 -15.14 -14.32
N PHE A 178 6.77 -16.31 -14.84
CA PHE A 178 6.46 -17.60 -14.16
C PHE A 178 7.18 -17.81 -12.82
N LYS A 179 8.21 -17.01 -12.54
CA LYS A 179 8.82 -16.89 -11.21
C LYS A 179 8.50 -15.56 -10.53
N ALA A 180 7.49 -14.81 -10.98
CA ALA A 180 6.91 -13.79 -10.11
C ALA A 180 6.62 -14.50 -8.78
N PRO A 181 7.05 -13.93 -7.64
CA PRO A 181 6.96 -14.60 -6.36
C PRO A 181 5.51 -15.02 -6.12
N THR A 182 5.21 -16.31 -6.30
CA THR A 182 3.89 -16.83 -5.97
C THR A 182 3.82 -16.87 -4.46
N TYR A 183 2.64 -16.64 -3.90
CA TYR A 183 2.48 -16.70 -2.46
C TYR A 183 2.93 -18.06 -1.89
N LYS A 184 2.63 -19.16 -2.59
CA LYS A 184 3.12 -20.50 -2.24
C LYS A 184 4.66 -20.62 -2.18
N ARG A 185 5.37 -20.00 -3.13
CA ARG A 185 6.85 -19.98 -3.12
C ARG A 185 7.38 -19.09 -2.01
N TRP A 186 6.76 -17.93 -1.82
CA TRP A 186 7.08 -17.00 -0.73
C TRP A 186 6.94 -17.69 0.63
N LEU A 187 5.83 -18.39 0.85
CA LEU A 187 5.60 -19.16 2.07
C LEU A 187 6.70 -20.21 2.30
N LYS A 188 7.03 -21.00 1.28
CA LYS A 188 8.08 -22.02 1.40
C LYS A 188 9.43 -21.47 1.91
N LEU A 189 9.73 -20.21 1.65
CA LEU A 189 11.02 -19.59 1.97
C LEU A 189 10.97 -18.71 3.22
N TYR A 190 9.83 -18.07 3.49
CA TYR A 190 9.72 -17.02 4.50
C TYR A 190 8.65 -17.26 5.57
N ASP A 191 7.83 -18.31 5.44
CA ASP A 191 6.80 -18.69 6.43
C ASP A 191 7.40 -19.36 7.69
N GLN A 192 8.65 -19.02 8.04
CA GLN A 192 9.37 -19.61 9.16
C GLN A 192 9.85 -18.49 10.09
N SER A 193 8.99 -18.09 11.02
CA SER A 193 9.39 -17.22 12.13
C SER A 193 10.03 -18.06 13.23
N VAL A 194 11.36 -18.11 13.22
CA VAL A 194 12.16 -18.67 14.34
C VAL A 194 12.24 -17.62 15.45
N VAL A 195 11.13 -17.36 16.14
CA VAL A 195 11.20 -16.57 17.39
C VAL A 195 11.78 -17.48 18.47
N SER A 196 12.96 -17.14 18.97
CA SER A 196 13.55 -17.82 20.12
C SER A 196 12.70 -17.55 21.37
N THR A 197 11.98 -18.55 21.85
CA THR A 197 11.07 -18.41 23.00
C THR A 197 11.81 -18.27 24.34
N ARG A 198 13.12 -18.52 24.38
CA ARG A 198 13.93 -18.54 25.62
C ARG A 198 14.09 -17.17 26.29
N THR A 199 13.89 -16.08 25.56
CA THR A 199 14.09 -14.70 26.04
C THR A 199 12.81 -13.89 26.14
N LEU A 200 11.64 -14.51 25.90
CA LEU A 200 10.36 -13.80 25.91
C LEU A 200 9.85 -13.57 27.33
N PRO A 201 9.17 -12.44 27.60
CA PRO A 201 8.52 -12.21 28.88
C PRO A 201 7.41 -13.27 29.11
N VAL A 202 7.28 -13.74 30.35
CA VAL A 202 6.18 -14.64 30.74
C VAL A 202 4.91 -13.81 30.89
N ARG A 203 3.99 -13.98 29.95
CA ARG A 203 2.67 -13.36 29.91
C ARG A 203 1.65 -14.43 29.53
N LEU A 204 0.64 -14.65 30.36
CA LEU A 204 -0.41 -15.59 30.02
C LEU A 204 -1.33 -14.97 28.96
N VAL A 205 -1.47 -15.65 27.82
CA VAL A 205 -2.44 -15.28 26.78
C VAL A 205 -3.69 -16.16 26.90
N SER A 206 -4.85 -15.55 27.11
CA SER A 206 -6.13 -16.25 27.06
C SER A 206 -6.71 -16.17 25.65
N ILE A 207 -6.86 -17.31 24.98
CA ILE A 207 -7.47 -17.39 23.65
C ILE A 207 -8.97 -17.64 23.84
N LEU A 208 -9.81 -16.77 23.28
CA LEU A 208 -11.27 -16.95 23.32
C LEU A 208 -11.71 -17.75 22.10
N LEU A 209 -12.49 -18.80 22.34
CA LEU A 209 -13.01 -19.68 21.29
C LEU A 209 -14.53 -19.89 21.49
N PRO A 210 -15.38 -18.98 21.00
CA PRO A 210 -16.81 -19.24 20.90
C PRO A 210 -17.06 -20.31 19.81
N THR A 211 -17.93 -21.28 20.07
CA THR A 211 -18.20 -22.36 19.10
C THR A 211 -19.65 -22.81 19.12
N PHE A 212 -20.21 -23.12 17.94
CA PHE A 212 -21.56 -23.65 17.78
C PHE A 212 -21.63 -24.58 16.56
N ASN A 213 -21.95 -25.86 16.77
CA ASN A 213 -22.14 -26.86 15.70
C ASN A 213 -21.00 -26.96 14.67
N THR A 214 -19.76 -26.72 15.11
CA THR A 214 -18.58 -26.74 14.24
C THR A 214 -18.34 -28.15 13.69
N PRO A 215 -18.13 -28.31 12.37
CA PRO A 215 -17.72 -29.59 11.81
C PRO A 215 -16.43 -30.09 12.46
N GLU A 216 -16.42 -31.37 12.83
CA GLU A 216 -15.34 -31.99 13.62
C GLU A 216 -13.94 -31.74 13.02
N ILE A 217 -13.79 -31.86 11.70
CA ILE A 217 -12.52 -31.65 11.01
C ILE A 217 -11.97 -30.24 11.23
N TRP A 218 -12.83 -29.21 11.21
CA TRP A 218 -12.39 -27.82 11.38
C TRP A 218 -12.12 -27.50 12.84
N LEU A 219 -12.98 -27.99 13.75
CA LEU A 219 -12.76 -27.84 15.19
C LEU A 219 -11.44 -28.48 15.62
N ARG A 220 -11.13 -29.70 15.14
CA ARG A 220 -9.85 -30.37 15.43
C ARG A 220 -8.65 -29.58 14.90
N ARG A 221 -8.71 -29.09 13.65
CA ARG A 221 -7.63 -28.28 13.06
C ARG A 221 -7.40 -26.99 13.85
N CYS A 222 -8.48 -26.31 14.25
CA CYS A 222 -8.42 -25.13 15.10
C CYS A 222 -7.71 -25.44 16.43
N LEU A 223 -8.17 -26.47 17.16
CA LEU A 223 -7.57 -26.87 18.45
C LEU A 223 -6.12 -27.34 18.31
N ASP A 224 -5.79 -28.09 17.25
CA ASP A 224 -4.42 -28.54 16.98
C ASP A 224 -3.50 -27.35 16.67
N SER A 225 -3.99 -26.30 16.01
CA SER A 225 -3.20 -25.07 15.77
C SER A 225 -2.86 -24.31 17.06
N VAL A 226 -3.76 -24.37 18.06
CA VAL A 226 -3.50 -23.83 19.41
C VAL A 226 -2.48 -24.69 20.16
N LEU A 227 -2.60 -26.02 20.08
CA LEU A 227 -1.62 -26.94 20.69
C LEU A 227 -0.22 -26.81 20.06
N ALA A 228 -0.14 -26.44 18.79
CA ALA A 228 1.10 -26.27 18.05
C ALA A 228 1.83 -24.94 18.36
N GLN A 229 1.24 -24.05 19.17
CA GLN A 229 1.87 -22.78 19.52
C GLN A 229 3.22 -22.99 20.22
N SER A 230 4.26 -22.36 19.68
CA SER A 230 5.64 -22.44 20.20
C SER A 230 5.80 -21.73 21.54
N TYR A 231 4.96 -20.72 21.82
CA TYR A 231 4.88 -20.06 23.11
C TYR A 231 4.05 -20.91 24.09
N PRO A 232 4.57 -21.29 25.28
CA PRO A 232 3.88 -22.26 26.13
C PRO A 232 2.86 -21.64 27.10
N HIS A 233 2.91 -20.33 27.34
CA HIS A 233 2.10 -19.65 28.38
C HIS A 233 0.78 -19.14 27.81
N TRP A 234 -0.12 -20.07 27.50
CA TRP A 234 -1.47 -19.77 27.05
C TRP A 234 -2.51 -20.61 27.80
N GLU A 235 -3.76 -20.15 27.77
CA GLU A 235 -4.94 -20.95 28.06
C GLU A 235 -5.97 -20.76 26.94
N LEU A 236 -6.76 -21.79 26.67
CA LEU A 236 -7.84 -21.75 25.69
C LEU A 236 -9.18 -21.74 26.43
N CYS A 237 -9.92 -20.65 26.30
CA CYS A 237 -11.24 -20.44 26.91
C CYS A 237 -12.32 -20.73 25.87
N VAL A 238 -12.83 -21.96 25.86
CA VAL A 238 -13.86 -22.40 24.93
C VAL A 238 -15.24 -22.16 25.50
N SER A 239 -16.10 -21.46 24.76
CA SER A 239 -17.52 -21.35 25.07
C SER A 239 -18.33 -22.08 24.01
N ASP A 240 -18.82 -23.27 24.35
CA ASP A 240 -19.79 -23.97 23.53
C ASP A 240 -21.17 -23.33 23.70
N ASP A 241 -21.69 -22.74 22.63
CA ASP A 241 -22.93 -21.97 22.62
C ASP A 241 -24.17 -22.84 22.41
N ALA A 242 -24.28 -23.89 23.23
CA ALA A 242 -25.32 -24.91 23.18
C ALA A 242 -25.36 -25.68 21.84
N SER A 243 -24.22 -26.24 21.42
CA SER A 243 -24.15 -27.07 20.21
C SER A 243 -25.14 -28.25 20.31
N THR A 244 -25.91 -28.45 19.24
CA THR A 244 -26.83 -29.59 19.09
C THR A 244 -26.15 -30.83 18.55
N GLU A 245 -24.99 -30.64 17.92
CA GLU A 245 -24.17 -31.66 17.29
C GLU A 245 -23.28 -32.39 18.34
N PRO A 246 -23.53 -33.69 18.65
CA PRO A 246 -22.84 -34.39 19.74
C PRO A 246 -21.31 -34.43 19.60
N GLN A 247 -20.80 -34.49 18.36
CA GLN A 247 -19.38 -34.55 18.05
C GLN A 247 -18.60 -33.34 18.59
N VAL A 248 -19.22 -32.16 18.67
CA VAL A 248 -18.56 -30.96 19.20
C VAL A 248 -18.14 -31.20 20.66
N ARG A 249 -19.08 -31.71 21.46
CA ARG A 249 -18.83 -32.02 22.86
C ARG A 249 -17.77 -33.10 23.03
N GLU A 250 -17.86 -34.18 22.25
CA GLU A 250 -16.89 -35.28 22.29
C GLU A 250 -15.47 -34.81 21.97
N VAL A 251 -15.32 -33.98 20.93
CA VAL A 251 -14.03 -33.39 20.54
C VAL A 251 -13.48 -32.51 21.66
N LEU A 252 -14.27 -31.54 22.15
CA LEU A 252 -13.82 -30.61 23.18
C LEU A 252 -13.41 -31.34 24.48
N GLU A 253 -14.21 -32.30 24.94
CA GLU A 253 -13.87 -33.11 26.12
C GLU A 253 -12.59 -33.93 25.92
N ALA A 254 -12.36 -34.47 24.71
CA ALA A 254 -11.12 -35.20 24.39
C ALA A 254 -9.89 -34.30 24.45
N TYR A 255 -9.97 -33.07 23.92
CA TYR A 255 -8.87 -32.10 23.96
C TYR A 255 -8.61 -31.57 25.38
N ALA A 256 -9.65 -31.26 26.16
CA ALA A 256 -9.50 -30.84 27.55
C ALA A 256 -8.89 -31.92 28.46
N LYS A 257 -9.13 -33.20 28.16
CA LYS A 257 -8.44 -34.33 28.82
C LYS A 257 -6.96 -34.43 28.43
N ARG A 258 -6.62 -34.05 27.20
CA ARG A 258 -5.25 -34.10 26.65
C ARG A 258 -4.38 -32.94 27.14
N ASP A 259 -4.95 -31.75 27.30
CA ASP A 259 -4.21 -30.57 27.73
C ASP A 259 -5.02 -29.75 28.77
N PRO A 260 -4.53 -29.62 30.03
CA PRO A 260 -5.27 -28.93 31.09
C PRO A 260 -5.38 -27.42 30.89
N ARG A 261 -4.67 -26.84 29.92
CA ARG A 261 -4.80 -25.41 29.55
C ARG A 261 -6.09 -25.13 28.78
N ILE A 262 -6.80 -26.15 28.31
CA ILE A 262 -8.08 -26.02 27.60
C ILE A 262 -9.22 -26.08 28.62
N ARG A 263 -9.98 -24.99 28.71
CA ARG A 263 -11.07 -24.80 29.66
C ARG A 263 -12.36 -24.53 28.91
N ILE A 264 -13.42 -25.23 29.29
CA ILE A 264 -14.69 -25.22 28.54
C ILE A 264 -15.81 -24.76 29.47
N ILE A 265 -16.67 -23.88 28.95
CA ILE A 265 -17.99 -23.59 29.50
C ILE A 265 -19.05 -24.07 28.50
N TRP A 266 -20.07 -24.75 29.03
CA TRP A 266 -21.23 -25.21 28.27
C TRP A 266 -22.37 -24.26 28.55
N ARG A 267 -22.81 -23.51 27.54
CA ARG A 267 -23.96 -22.61 27.67
C ARG A 267 -25.26 -23.43 27.58
N GLU A 268 -26.27 -23.01 28.34
CA GLU A 268 -27.58 -23.69 28.37
C GLU A 268 -28.46 -23.34 27.15
N SER A 269 -28.19 -22.20 26.53
CA SER A 269 -28.92 -21.68 25.37
C SER A 269 -27.98 -20.97 24.41
N ASN A 270 -28.27 -21.10 23.11
CA ASN A 270 -27.56 -20.38 22.05
C ASN A 270 -27.82 -18.87 22.18
N GLY A 271 -26.78 -18.11 22.47
CA GLY A 271 -26.80 -16.64 22.57
C GLY A 271 -25.98 -15.96 21.46
N HIS A 272 -25.62 -16.70 20.42
CA HIS A 272 -24.75 -16.31 19.33
C HIS A 272 -23.33 -15.87 19.78
N ILE A 273 -22.53 -15.46 18.81
CA ILE A 273 -21.09 -15.22 18.97
C ILE A 273 -20.75 -14.17 20.03
N SER A 274 -21.54 -13.09 20.18
CA SER A 274 -21.27 -12.04 21.18
C SER A 274 -21.39 -12.58 22.61
N ALA A 275 -22.49 -13.26 22.94
CA ALA A 275 -22.71 -13.80 24.28
C ALA A 275 -21.75 -14.96 24.58
N ALA A 276 -21.49 -15.83 23.61
CA ALA A 276 -20.50 -16.89 23.72
C ALA A 276 -19.08 -16.35 23.97
N SER A 277 -18.68 -15.30 23.23
CA SER A 277 -17.38 -14.65 23.42
C SER A 277 -17.26 -14.01 24.80
N ASN A 278 -18.34 -13.40 25.32
CA ASN A 278 -18.38 -12.87 26.68
C ASN A 278 -18.26 -13.99 27.74
N SER A 279 -18.88 -15.15 27.53
CA SER A 279 -18.70 -16.32 28.41
C SER A 279 -17.26 -16.83 28.42
N ALA A 280 -16.62 -16.89 27.25
CA ALA A 280 -15.19 -17.21 27.15
C ALA A 280 -14.32 -16.14 27.86
N LEU A 281 -14.59 -14.86 27.65
CA LEU A 281 -13.89 -13.74 28.28
C LEU A 281 -14.00 -13.78 29.81
N ALA A 282 -15.16 -14.13 30.35
CA ALA A 282 -15.36 -14.27 31.79
C ALA A 282 -14.49 -15.38 32.42
N MET A 283 -14.08 -16.38 31.63
CA MET A 283 -13.14 -17.41 32.09
C MET A 283 -11.68 -16.97 32.01
N ALA A 284 -11.34 -15.98 31.19
CA ALA A 284 -9.97 -15.57 30.91
C ALA A 284 -9.24 -15.04 32.14
N ARG A 285 -8.01 -15.53 32.34
CA ARG A 285 -7.10 -15.17 33.45
C ARG A 285 -5.88 -14.41 32.97
N GLY A 286 -5.51 -14.57 31.70
CA GLY A 286 -4.38 -13.92 31.07
C GLY A 286 -4.52 -12.41 31.03
N ASP A 287 -3.40 -11.70 31.07
CA ASP A 287 -3.39 -10.24 30.95
C ASP A 287 -3.63 -9.79 29.50
N CYS A 288 -3.44 -10.72 28.57
CA CYS A 288 -3.70 -10.55 27.13
C CYS A 288 -4.79 -11.53 26.70
N VAL A 289 -5.68 -11.08 25.83
CA VAL A 289 -6.80 -11.84 25.30
C VAL A 289 -6.71 -11.86 23.78
N ALA A 290 -6.59 -13.06 23.19
CA ALA A 290 -6.56 -13.27 21.74
C ALA A 290 -7.91 -13.80 21.26
N LEU A 291 -8.35 -13.37 20.08
CA LEU A 291 -9.56 -13.89 19.43
C LEU A 291 -9.21 -15.00 18.44
N LEU A 292 -10.05 -16.03 18.37
CA LEU A 292 -9.92 -17.15 17.44
C LEU A 292 -11.31 -17.67 17.07
N ASP A 293 -11.59 -17.76 15.77
CA ASP A 293 -12.80 -18.41 15.28
C ASP A 293 -12.62 -19.92 15.24
N HIS A 294 -13.71 -20.65 15.50
CA HIS A 294 -13.69 -22.09 15.80
C HIS A 294 -13.36 -23.00 14.61
N ASP A 295 -13.34 -22.45 13.40
CA ASP A 295 -12.97 -23.13 12.17
C ASP A 295 -11.65 -22.64 11.57
N ASP A 296 -11.01 -21.63 12.17
CA ASP A 296 -9.77 -21.05 11.67
C ASP A 296 -8.51 -21.63 12.34
N GLU A 297 -7.34 -21.29 11.80
CA GLU A 297 -6.05 -21.77 12.30
C GLU A 297 -5.10 -20.62 12.64
N LEU A 298 -4.37 -20.77 13.75
CA LEU A 298 -3.25 -19.89 14.10
C LEU A 298 -1.95 -20.42 13.52
N HIS A 299 -1.10 -19.51 13.05
CA HIS A 299 0.28 -19.86 12.73
C HIS A 299 1.01 -20.35 14.00
N PRO A 300 1.89 -21.38 13.97
CA PRO A 300 2.56 -21.93 15.16
C PRO A 300 3.37 -20.92 15.98
N ALA A 301 3.77 -19.80 15.37
CA ALA A 301 4.50 -18.71 16.04
C ALA A 301 3.61 -17.53 16.46
N ALA A 302 2.29 -17.57 16.26
CA ALA A 302 1.39 -16.44 16.47
C ALA A 302 1.56 -15.82 17.85
N LEU A 303 1.43 -16.62 18.92
CA LEU A 303 1.55 -16.12 20.28
C LEU A 303 2.97 -15.67 20.62
N ALA A 304 4.00 -16.36 20.12
CA ALA A 304 5.40 -15.99 20.36
C ALA A 304 5.73 -14.62 19.76
N SER A 305 5.33 -14.40 18.51
CA SER A 305 5.53 -13.13 17.79
C SER A 305 4.80 -11.97 18.45
N ILE A 306 3.56 -12.18 18.91
CA ILE A 306 2.78 -11.14 19.62
C ILE A 306 3.42 -10.79 20.96
N VAL A 307 3.85 -11.80 21.74
CA VAL A 307 4.51 -11.57 23.04
C VAL A 307 5.88 -10.90 22.87
N GLU A 308 6.63 -11.26 21.83
CA GLU A 308 7.89 -10.59 21.47
C GLU A 308 7.66 -9.12 21.14
N ALA A 309 6.68 -8.82 20.28
CA ALA A 309 6.34 -7.46 19.89
C ALA A 309 5.90 -6.62 21.10
N TRP A 310 5.08 -7.19 22.00
CA TRP A 310 4.73 -6.53 23.27
C TRP A 310 5.91 -6.31 24.22
N GLY A 311 6.90 -7.22 24.21
CA GLY A 311 8.13 -7.05 24.96
C GLY A 311 8.94 -5.85 24.46
N ARG A 312 8.95 -5.61 23.15
CA ARG A 312 9.58 -4.44 22.52
C ARG A 312 8.75 -3.15 22.68
N HIS A 313 7.44 -3.27 22.75
CA HIS A 313 6.50 -2.15 22.85
C HIS A 313 5.56 -2.32 24.06
N PRO A 314 6.07 -2.08 25.28
CA PRO A 314 5.29 -2.30 26.50
C PRO A 314 4.07 -1.37 26.63
N GLN A 315 4.01 -0.28 25.88
CA GLN A 315 2.89 0.66 25.84
C GLN A 315 1.68 0.15 25.05
N TRP A 316 1.86 -0.85 24.19
CA TRP A 316 0.76 -1.39 23.40
C TRP A 316 -0.31 -2.03 24.29
N GLN A 317 -1.58 -1.75 23.99
CA GLN A 317 -2.73 -2.36 24.67
C GLN A 317 -3.62 -3.16 23.71
N PHE A 318 -3.43 -2.98 22.41
CA PHE A 318 -4.12 -3.69 21.35
C PHE A 318 -3.11 -3.98 20.24
N VAL A 319 -3.07 -5.23 19.78
CA VAL A 319 -2.19 -5.71 18.71
C VAL A 319 -3.02 -6.45 17.68
N TYR A 320 -2.73 -6.24 16.40
CA TYR A 320 -3.28 -7.03 15.31
C TYR A 320 -2.20 -7.48 14.34
N THR A 321 -2.51 -8.47 13.50
CA THR A 321 -1.54 -9.10 12.60
C THR A 321 -2.06 -9.14 11.17
N ASP A 322 -1.18 -9.43 10.21
CA ASP A 322 -1.60 -9.83 8.87
C ASP A 322 -2.30 -11.20 8.91
N GLU A 323 -3.07 -11.49 7.86
CA GLU A 323 -3.82 -12.73 7.70
C GLU A 323 -3.83 -13.17 6.23
N ASP A 324 -4.18 -14.43 5.99
CA ASP A 324 -4.46 -14.95 4.66
C ASP A 324 -5.63 -15.93 4.70
N LYS A 325 -5.99 -16.45 3.54
CA LYS A 325 -7.04 -17.46 3.42
C LYS A 325 -6.44 -18.86 3.35
N ILE A 326 -7.12 -19.82 3.95
CA ILE A 326 -6.79 -21.23 3.86
C ILE A 326 -7.99 -22.03 3.32
N ASP A 327 -7.75 -22.86 2.31
CA ASP A 327 -8.79 -23.73 1.76
C ASP A 327 -8.94 -25.05 2.54
N ALA A 328 -9.87 -25.89 2.10
CA ALA A 328 -10.15 -27.20 2.71
C ALA A 328 -8.93 -28.14 2.68
N ASP A 329 -8.06 -28.01 1.68
CA ASP A 329 -6.84 -28.81 1.50
C ASP A 329 -5.65 -28.25 2.31
N GLY A 330 -5.86 -27.16 3.05
CA GLY A 330 -4.82 -26.49 3.81
C GLY A 330 -3.84 -25.68 2.95
N GLN A 331 -4.19 -25.35 1.70
CA GLN A 331 -3.39 -24.44 0.89
C GLN A 331 -3.75 -22.99 1.24
N ARG A 332 -2.70 -22.20 1.54
CA ARG A 332 -2.79 -20.78 1.88
C ARG A 332 -2.69 -19.88 0.65
N TYR A 333 -3.53 -18.85 0.57
CA TYR A 333 -3.63 -17.93 -0.57
C TYR A 333 -4.25 -16.57 -0.19
N ASP A 334 -4.19 -15.59 -1.11
CA ASP A 334 -4.84 -14.27 -0.97
C ASP A 334 -4.50 -13.53 0.35
N PRO A 335 -3.20 -13.24 0.61
CA PRO A 335 -2.79 -12.58 1.83
C PRO A 335 -3.31 -11.14 1.90
N TYR A 336 -3.80 -10.76 3.07
CA TYR A 336 -4.04 -9.37 3.42
C TYR A 336 -2.85 -8.81 4.20
N PHE A 337 -1.97 -8.13 3.46
CA PHE A 337 -0.89 -7.33 4.03
C PHE A 337 -1.43 -5.97 4.45
N LYS A 338 -1.76 -5.84 5.74
CA LYS A 338 -2.42 -4.68 6.34
C LYS A 338 -1.43 -3.52 6.48
N PRO A 339 -1.91 -2.26 6.41
CA PRO A 339 -1.11 -1.13 6.85
C PRO A 339 -1.00 -1.12 8.38
N ASN A 340 -0.13 -0.27 8.93
CA ASN A 340 -0.23 0.13 10.33
C ASN A 340 -1.57 0.85 10.60
N TRP A 341 -1.82 1.17 11.88
CA TRP A 341 -3.10 1.68 12.34
C TRP A 341 -3.63 2.83 11.46
N ASN A 342 -4.80 2.60 10.85
CA ASN A 342 -5.42 3.49 9.89
C ASN A 342 -6.91 3.63 10.22
N PRO A 343 -7.29 4.61 11.07
CA PRO A 343 -8.66 4.75 11.54
C PRO A 343 -9.63 5.07 10.39
N ASP A 344 -9.21 5.83 9.38
CA ASP A 344 -10.05 6.12 8.22
C ASP A 344 -10.34 4.88 7.38
N LEU A 345 -9.36 3.99 7.19
CA LEU A 345 -9.60 2.68 6.58
C LEU A 345 -10.53 1.82 7.45
N LEU A 346 -10.34 1.84 8.78
CA LEU A 346 -11.20 1.13 9.73
C LEU A 346 -12.66 1.60 9.68
N HIS A 347 -12.89 2.88 9.37
CA HIS A 347 -14.24 3.41 9.20
C HIS A 347 -14.91 2.92 7.91
N GLY A 348 -14.11 2.59 6.89
CA GLY A 348 -14.59 2.05 5.63
C GLY A 348 -14.77 0.53 5.63
N GLN A 349 -13.91 -0.21 6.33
CA GLN A 349 -13.98 -1.67 6.49
C GLN A 349 -13.28 -2.13 7.77
N ASN A 350 -13.63 -3.29 8.30
CA ASN A 350 -12.86 -3.90 9.38
C ASN A 350 -11.48 -4.36 8.85
N CYS A 351 -10.46 -3.52 8.94
CA CYS A 351 -9.10 -3.83 8.47
C CYS A 351 -8.24 -4.53 9.53
N VAL A 352 -8.74 -4.66 10.76
CA VAL A 352 -8.07 -5.41 11.84
C VAL A 352 -8.38 -6.90 11.70
N SER A 353 -9.67 -7.25 11.59
CA SER A 353 -10.18 -8.63 11.49
C SER A 353 -9.55 -9.60 12.50
N HIS A 354 -9.69 -10.90 12.25
CA HIS A 354 -9.76 -11.97 13.24
C HIS A 354 -8.72 -11.96 14.37
N LEU A 355 -7.40 -11.93 14.09
CA LEU A 355 -6.40 -11.99 15.16
C LEU A 355 -6.13 -10.63 15.82
N GLY A 356 -7.13 -10.12 16.52
CA GLY A 356 -6.97 -9.06 17.50
C GLY A 356 -6.54 -9.62 18.84
N VAL A 357 -5.50 -9.03 19.44
CA VAL A 357 -5.03 -9.35 20.80
C VAL A 357 -5.05 -8.10 21.65
N TYR A 358 -5.82 -8.13 22.73
CA TYR A 358 -6.15 -6.97 23.55
C TYR A 358 -5.64 -7.18 24.97
N SER A 359 -5.32 -6.11 25.67
CA SER A 359 -5.17 -6.18 27.13
C SER A 359 -6.53 -6.52 27.73
N ARG A 360 -6.56 -7.45 28.69
CA ARG A 360 -7.81 -7.82 29.38
C ARG A 360 -8.43 -6.62 30.10
N ALA A 361 -7.59 -5.72 30.61
CA ALA A 361 -8.02 -4.47 31.23
C ALA A 361 -8.81 -3.58 30.24
N LEU A 362 -8.35 -3.46 28.99
CA LEU A 362 -9.04 -2.72 27.95
C LEU A 362 -10.38 -3.35 27.61
N LEU A 363 -10.42 -4.68 27.40
CA LEU A 363 -11.68 -5.40 27.11
C LEU A 363 -12.71 -5.22 28.23
N ASN A 364 -12.27 -5.30 29.48
CA ASN A 364 -13.14 -5.05 30.64
C ASN A 364 -13.62 -3.59 30.68
N ALA A 365 -12.76 -2.63 30.36
CA ALA A 365 -13.09 -1.20 30.36
C ALA A 365 -14.12 -0.83 29.29
N VAL A 366 -14.15 -1.54 28.16
CA VAL A 366 -15.17 -1.36 27.11
C VAL A 366 -16.41 -2.24 27.28
N GLY A 367 -16.42 -3.12 28.28
CA GLY A 367 -17.55 -4.00 28.60
C GLY A 367 -17.68 -5.26 27.72
N GLY A 368 -16.59 -5.73 27.11
CA GLY A 368 -16.60 -6.94 26.27
C GLY A 368 -17.34 -6.77 24.93
N PHE A 369 -17.98 -7.82 24.46
CA PHE A 369 -18.72 -7.88 23.20
C PHE A 369 -20.17 -7.42 23.39
N ARG A 370 -20.71 -6.62 22.46
CA ARG A 370 -22.11 -6.17 22.51
C ARG A 370 -23.01 -7.12 21.74
N GLU A 371 -24.03 -7.65 22.42
CA GLU A 371 -25.10 -8.41 21.77
C GLU A 371 -25.87 -7.53 20.77
N GLY A 372 -26.35 -8.15 19.69
CA GLY A 372 -27.03 -7.45 18.59
C GLY A 372 -26.10 -6.93 17.51
N LEU A 373 -24.80 -7.24 17.56
CA LEU A 373 -23.80 -6.94 16.53
C LEU A 373 -23.15 -8.19 15.94
N GLU A 374 -23.82 -9.33 16.05
CA GLU A 374 -23.38 -10.60 15.49
C GLU A 374 -23.04 -10.43 14.00
N GLY A 375 -21.91 -11.00 13.57
CA GLY A 375 -21.34 -10.84 12.24
C GLY A 375 -20.43 -9.61 12.09
N SER A 376 -20.40 -8.70 13.05
CA SER A 376 -19.47 -7.54 13.10
C SER A 376 -19.09 -7.15 14.54
N GLN A 377 -19.19 -8.11 15.47
CA GLN A 377 -18.93 -7.91 16.89
C GLN A 377 -17.46 -7.56 17.16
N ASP A 378 -16.55 -8.04 16.32
CA ASP A 378 -15.13 -7.74 16.35
C ASP A 378 -14.85 -6.32 15.85
N TRP A 379 -15.50 -5.86 14.78
CA TRP A 379 -15.39 -4.49 14.29
C TRP A 379 -15.88 -3.49 15.34
N ASP A 380 -17.02 -3.78 15.97
CA ASP A 380 -17.51 -2.98 17.10
C ASP A 380 -16.54 -2.93 18.27
N LEU A 381 -15.95 -4.07 18.62
CA LEU A 381 -14.98 -4.16 19.70
C LEU A 381 -13.74 -3.32 19.37
N VAL A 382 -13.21 -3.42 18.16
CA VAL A 382 -12.05 -2.63 17.70
C VAL A 382 -12.35 -1.14 17.80
N LEU A 383 -13.52 -0.69 17.32
CA LEU A 383 -13.92 0.72 17.39
C LEU A 383 -13.99 1.22 18.85
N ARG A 384 -14.63 0.47 19.75
CA ARG A 384 -14.71 0.85 21.18
C ARG A 384 -13.37 0.81 21.90
N CYS A 385 -12.51 -0.14 21.54
CA CYS A 385 -11.15 -0.21 22.05
C CYS A 385 -10.32 0.99 21.59
N SER A 386 -10.38 1.35 20.30
CA SER A 386 -9.62 2.47 19.75
C SER A 386 -10.07 3.83 20.29
N GLU A 387 -11.35 3.99 20.63
CA GLU A 387 -11.89 5.17 21.34
C GLU A 387 -11.16 5.47 22.67
N ARG A 388 -10.48 4.49 23.26
CA ARG A 388 -9.77 4.62 24.55
C ARG A 388 -8.25 4.65 24.44
N LEU A 389 -7.71 4.56 23.22
CA LEU A 389 -6.28 4.43 22.97
C LEU A 389 -5.76 5.56 22.11
N THR A 390 -4.50 5.94 22.32
CA THR A 390 -3.75 6.69 21.31
C THR A 390 -3.19 5.74 20.25
N SER A 391 -2.83 6.27 19.09
CA SER A 391 -2.26 5.47 17.99
C SER A 391 -1.00 4.69 18.42
N GLU A 392 -0.19 5.23 19.33
CA GLU A 392 1.05 4.62 19.83
C GLU A 392 0.79 3.42 20.73
N GLN A 393 -0.45 3.24 21.22
CA GLN A 393 -0.88 2.11 22.03
C GLN A 393 -1.49 0.98 21.19
N ILE A 394 -1.57 1.16 19.87
CA ILE A 394 -2.09 0.17 18.92
C ILE A 394 -0.94 -0.34 18.05
N GLY A 395 -0.65 -1.63 18.14
CA GLY A 395 0.44 -2.28 17.43
C GLY A 395 -0.02 -3.09 16.23
N HIS A 396 0.77 -3.07 15.17
CA HIS A 396 0.63 -3.97 14.04
C HIS A 396 1.88 -4.87 13.97
N VAL A 397 1.68 -6.18 13.92
CA VAL A 397 2.73 -7.17 13.62
C VAL A 397 2.55 -7.60 12.16
N PRO A 398 3.39 -7.13 11.22
CA PRO A 398 3.22 -7.36 9.78
C PRO A 398 3.70 -8.76 9.36
N VAL A 399 3.13 -9.77 10.00
CA VAL A 399 3.39 -11.19 9.76
C VAL A 399 2.04 -11.88 9.68
N VAL A 400 1.89 -12.78 8.71
CA VAL A 400 0.67 -13.57 8.54
C VAL A 400 0.60 -14.62 9.64
N LEU A 401 -0.16 -14.32 10.69
CA LEU A 401 -0.26 -15.16 11.90
C LEU A 401 -1.63 -15.82 12.09
N TYR A 402 -2.57 -15.51 11.19
CA TYR A 402 -3.93 -16.03 11.18
C TYR A 402 -4.31 -16.55 9.80
N HIS A 403 -4.99 -17.69 9.75
CA HIS A 403 -5.41 -18.35 8.52
C HIS A 403 -6.93 -18.51 8.51
N TRP A 404 -7.60 -17.60 7.78
CA TRP A 404 -9.05 -17.54 7.68
C TRP A 404 -9.58 -18.60 6.71
N ARG A 405 -10.44 -19.49 7.18
CA ARG A 405 -10.95 -20.60 6.39
C ARG A 405 -12.01 -20.12 5.40
N ALA A 406 -11.71 -20.30 4.12
CA ALA A 406 -12.59 -19.94 3.02
C ALA A 406 -13.35 -21.16 2.47
N ILE A 407 -14.42 -21.58 3.15
CA ILE A 407 -15.27 -22.71 2.76
C ILE A 407 -16.76 -22.32 2.63
N ALA A 408 -17.56 -23.19 2.00
CA ALA A 408 -19.00 -22.98 1.87
C ALA A 408 -19.67 -22.92 3.26
N GLY A 409 -20.42 -21.85 3.52
CA GLY A 409 -21.03 -21.57 4.83
C GLY A 409 -20.24 -20.59 5.70
N SER A 410 -18.97 -20.29 5.36
CA SER A 410 -18.22 -19.19 5.98
C SER A 410 -18.63 -17.84 5.39
N THR A 411 -18.56 -16.77 6.19
CA THR A 411 -18.68 -15.37 5.72
C THR A 411 -17.74 -15.03 4.57
N ALA A 412 -16.62 -15.77 4.43
CA ALA A 412 -15.70 -15.68 3.31
C ALA A 412 -16.38 -15.96 1.95
N GLN A 413 -17.38 -16.85 1.91
CA GLN A 413 -18.04 -17.30 0.67
C GLN A 413 -19.56 -17.09 0.64
N GLY A 414 -20.26 -17.05 1.77
CA GLY A 414 -21.72 -17.03 1.85
C GLY A 414 -22.37 -15.68 1.55
N VAL A 415 -23.36 -15.63 0.66
CA VAL A 415 -24.12 -14.40 0.32
C VAL A 415 -25.15 -14.03 1.41
N GLY A 416 -25.76 -15.02 2.06
CA GLY A 416 -26.78 -14.82 3.10
C GLY A 416 -26.22 -14.28 4.41
N GLU A 417 -25.01 -14.70 4.80
CA GLU A 417 -24.36 -14.18 6.01
C GLU A 417 -23.84 -12.76 5.84
N LYS A 418 -23.57 -12.34 4.59
CA LYS A 418 -23.09 -10.99 4.28
C LYS A 418 -24.12 -9.90 4.55
N SER A 419 -25.43 -10.18 4.55
CA SER A 419 -26.45 -9.13 4.68
C SER A 419 -26.66 -8.68 6.14
N TYR A 420 -26.77 -9.61 7.09
CA TYR A 420 -26.95 -9.25 8.51
C TYR A 420 -25.65 -8.68 9.10
N ALA A 421 -24.50 -9.25 8.73
CA ALA A 421 -23.18 -8.76 9.13
C ALA A 421 -22.96 -7.34 8.61
N HIS A 422 -23.34 -7.05 7.36
CA HIS A 422 -23.27 -5.70 6.82
C HIS A 422 -24.09 -4.70 7.66
N GLU A 423 -25.35 -5.00 7.96
CA GLU A 423 -26.16 -4.10 8.80
C GLU A 423 -25.60 -3.96 10.22
N ALA A 424 -25.05 -5.04 10.80
CA ALA A 424 -24.37 -4.98 12.09
C ALA A 424 -23.14 -4.05 12.05
N GLY A 425 -22.31 -4.13 11.02
CA GLY A 425 -21.18 -3.21 10.80
C GLY A 425 -21.64 -1.76 10.68
N ARG A 426 -22.75 -1.50 9.97
CA ARG A 426 -23.34 -0.15 9.88
C ARG A 426 -23.78 0.38 11.26
N ARG A 427 -24.40 -0.47 12.09
CA ARG A 427 -24.76 -0.12 13.48
C ARG A 427 -23.53 0.13 14.35
N ALA A 428 -22.46 -0.65 14.17
CA ALA A 428 -21.20 -0.47 14.90
C ALA A 428 -20.59 0.91 14.62
N LEU A 429 -20.48 1.29 13.34
CA LEU A 429 -19.96 2.61 12.92
C LEU A 429 -20.83 3.77 13.40
N ARG A 430 -22.16 3.68 13.27
CA ARG A 430 -23.08 4.70 13.80
C ARG A 430 -22.90 4.88 15.30
N GLY A 431 -22.85 3.77 16.04
CA GLY A 431 -22.60 3.81 17.48
C GLY A 431 -21.24 4.41 17.83
N HIS A 432 -20.20 4.19 17.02
CA HIS A 432 -18.88 4.82 17.19
C HIS A 432 -18.96 6.35 17.04
N PHE A 433 -19.57 6.84 15.96
CA PHE A 433 -19.71 8.29 15.73
C PHE A 433 -20.59 8.97 16.80
N GLU A 434 -21.65 8.29 17.25
CA GLU A 434 -22.48 8.75 18.38
C GLU A 434 -21.67 8.87 19.68
N ARG A 435 -20.85 7.85 20.03
CA ARG A 435 -20.04 7.86 21.26
C ARG A 435 -18.92 8.89 21.24
N THR A 436 -18.33 9.14 20.07
CA THR A 436 -17.24 10.10 19.88
C THR A 436 -17.73 11.53 19.64
N GLY A 437 -19.03 11.74 19.51
CA GLY A 437 -19.63 13.06 19.25
C GLY A 437 -19.30 13.62 17.86
N VAL A 438 -18.93 12.75 16.92
CA VAL A 438 -18.60 13.14 15.54
C VAL A 438 -19.87 13.07 14.69
N ALA A 439 -20.27 14.20 14.10
CA ALA A 439 -21.38 14.23 13.18
C ALA A 439 -20.96 13.65 11.81
N ALA A 440 -21.43 12.44 11.51
CA ALA A 440 -21.17 11.79 10.23
C ALA A 440 -22.34 10.90 9.78
N GLU A 441 -22.50 10.77 8.46
CA GLU A 441 -23.39 9.81 7.82
C GLU A 441 -22.61 8.57 7.38
N VAL A 442 -23.13 7.38 7.72
CA VAL A 442 -22.60 6.09 7.23
C VAL A 442 -23.43 5.63 6.05
N LEU A 443 -22.82 5.67 4.86
CA LEU A 443 -23.43 5.38 3.57
C LEU A 443 -22.90 4.05 3.02
N GLU A 444 -23.75 3.34 2.28
CA GLU A 444 -23.33 2.14 1.56
C GLU A 444 -22.50 2.52 0.33
N ILE A 445 -21.62 1.61 -0.10
CA ILE A 445 -20.91 1.74 -1.37
C ILE A 445 -21.48 0.72 -2.35
N ASP A 446 -21.92 1.20 -3.52
CA ASP A 446 -22.56 0.38 -4.54
C ASP A 446 -21.73 -0.87 -4.89
N GLY A 447 -22.37 -2.03 -4.74
CA GLY A 447 -21.78 -3.32 -5.06
C GLY A 447 -20.74 -3.84 -4.06
N MET A 448 -20.61 -3.23 -2.87
CA MET A 448 -19.67 -3.67 -1.83
C MET A 448 -20.35 -3.90 -0.47
N LEU A 449 -20.81 -5.13 -0.26
CA LEU A 449 -21.27 -5.57 1.06
C LEU A 449 -20.07 -5.64 2.03
N GLY A 450 -20.29 -5.14 3.25
CA GLY A 450 -19.29 -5.08 4.31
C GLY A 450 -18.37 -3.87 4.28
N ALA A 451 -18.60 -2.90 3.37
CA ALA A 451 -17.83 -1.67 3.28
C ALA A 451 -18.73 -0.41 3.27
N PHE A 452 -18.22 0.71 3.77
CA PHE A 452 -18.99 1.94 3.94
C PHE A 452 -18.21 3.19 3.50
N ARG A 453 -18.95 4.20 3.03
CA ARG A 453 -18.49 5.59 2.92
C ARG A 453 -18.93 6.33 4.17
N VAL A 454 -17.99 6.99 4.83
CA VAL A 454 -18.31 7.92 5.92
C VAL A 454 -18.27 9.34 5.36
N ARG A 455 -19.41 10.02 5.41
CA ARG A 455 -19.54 11.43 5.03
C ARG A 455 -19.61 12.28 6.29
N TYR A 456 -18.54 13.00 6.60
CA TYR A 456 -18.50 13.92 7.74
C TYR A 456 -19.36 15.15 7.45
N LEU A 457 -20.13 15.62 8.43
CA LEU A 457 -20.95 16.82 8.26
C LEU A 457 -20.05 18.08 8.31
N LEU A 458 -20.26 18.96 7.35
CA LEU A 458 -19.61 20.27 7.33
C LEU A 458 -20.27 21.22 8.35
N PRO A 459 -19.50 22.15 8.93
CA PRO A 459 -20.07 23.20 9.78
C PRO A 459 -20.92 24.19 8.97
N GLU A 460 -21.85 24.85 9.66
CA GLU A 460 -22.60 25.99 9.12
C GLU A 460 -22.26 27.27 9.92
N PRO A 461 -21.85 28.37 9.26
CA PRO A 461 -21.69 28.52 7.81
C PRO A 461 -20.52 27.69 7.26
N ARG A 462 -20.67 27.23 6.02
CA ARG A 462 -19.63 26.48 5.32
C ARG A 462 -18.35 27.32 5.10
N PRO A 463 -17.14 26.76 5.27
CA PRO A 463 -15.89 27.49 5.09
C PRO A 463 -15.69 27.92 3.63
N LEU A 464 -15.07 29.09 3.43
CA LEU A 464 -14.67 29.52 2.08
C LEU A 464 -13.48 28.66 1.60
N ILE A 465 -13.56 28.16 0.37
CA ILE A 465 -12.48 27.43 -0.30
C ILE A 465 -11.82 28.33 -1.34
N SER A 466 -10.51 28.54 -1.25
CA SER A 466 -9.72 29.19 -2.31
C SER A 466 -9.03 28.13 -3.17
N ILE A 467 -9.43 28.03 -4.44
CA ILE A 467 -8.85 27.12 -5.43
C ILE A 467 -7.73 27.87 -6.17
N ILE A 468 -6.49 27.43 -6.03
CA ILE A 468 -5.32 28.02 -6.69
C ILE A 468 -5.03 27.23 -7.96
N VAL A 469 -4.99 27.91 -9.10
CA VAL A 469 -4.73 27.31 -10.42
C VAL A 469 -3.53 27.99 -11.08
N PRO A 470 -2.30 27.48 -10.87
CA PRO A 470 -1.11 27.95 -11.59
C PRO A 470 -1.20 27.62 -13.07
N THR A 471 -0.91 28.58 -13.95
CA THR A 471 -0.99 28.38 -15.39
C THR A 471 0.07 29.18 -16.16
N ARG A 472 0.43 28.67 -17.34
CA ARG A 472 1.20 29.39 -18.35
C ARG A 472 0.73 28.92 -19.72
N ASP A 473 0.11 29.82 -20.49
CA ASP A 473 -0.44 29.53 -21.82
C ASP A 473 -1.42 28.33 -21.81
N ARG A 474 -1.67 27.70 -22.97
CA ARG A 474 -2.51 26.49 -23.07
C ARG A 474 -3.93 26.71 -22.60
N LEU A 475 -4.56 27.72 -23.19
CA LEU A 475 -5.96 28.06 -22.95
C LEU A 475 -6.89 26.85 -23.08
N ASP A 476 -6.60 25.90 -23.98
CA ASP A 476 -7.37 24.67 -24.15
C ASP A 476 -7.51 23.84 -22.87
N LEU A 477 -6.46 23.80 -22.04
CA LEU A 477 -6.45 23.09 -20.76
C LEU A 477 -7.09 23.94 -19.65
N LEU A 478 -6.62 25.19 -19.50
CA LEU A 478 -7.10 26.08 -18.44
C LEU A 478 -8.60 26.33 -18.54
N ARG A 479 -9.10 26.59 -19.75
CA ARG A 479 -10.52 26.82 -19.99
C ARG A 479 -11.34 25.62 -19.53
N ARG A 480 -10.92 24.42 -19.89
CA ARG A 480 -11.61 23.18 -19.50
C ARG A 480 -11.63 23.02 -17.97
N CYS A 481 -10.51 23.30 -17.31
CA CYS A 481 -10.43 23.27 -15.85
C CYS A 481 -11.41 24.26 -15.22
N VAL A 482 -11.31 25.55 -15.55
CA VAL A 482 -12.12 26.61 -14.95
C VAL A 482 -13.61 26.44 -15.27
N GLU A 483 -13.98 26.16 -16.52
CA GLU A 483 -15.38 25.94 -16.91
C GLU A 483 -15.95 24.71 -16.20
N SER A 484 -15.20 23.60 -16.10
CA SER A 484 -15.68 22.42 -15.36
C SER A 484 -15.92 22.69 -13.87
N ILE A 485 -15.10 23.53 -13.23
CA ILE A 485 -15.31 23.94 -11.84
C ILE A 485 -16.57 24.77 -11.71
N LEU A 486 -16.73 25.81 -12.55
CA LEU A 486 -17.86 26.73 -12.49
C LEU A 486 -19.20 26.04 -12.79
N GLU A 487 -19.20 25.11 -13.74
CA GLU A 487 -20.42 24.44 -14.22
C GLU A 487 -20.85 23.24 -13.37
N ARG A 488 -19.89 22.48 -12.82
CA ARG A 488 -20.19 21.19 -12.16
C ARG A 488 -20.16 21.24 -10.65
N THR A 489 -19.41 22.17 -10.04
CA THR A 489 -19.20 22.17 -8.58
C THR A 489 -20.47 22.59 -7.83
N THR A 490 -20.93 21.75 -6.91
CA THR A 490 -22.13 22.05 -6.09
C THR A 490 -21.83 22.90 -4.85
N TYR A 491 -20.58 22.89 -4.36
CA TYR A 491 -20.20 23.67 -3.20
C TYR A 491 -20.39 25.17 -3.48
N PRO A 492 -21.13 25.93 -2.66
CA PRO A 492 -21.46 27.31 -3.03
C PRO A 492 -20.34 28.31 -2.72
N HIS A 493 -19.60 28.11 -1.62
CA HIS A 493 -18.66 29.08 -1.05
C HIS A 493 -17.20 28.83 -1.49
N TYR A 494 -16.89 29.11 -2.76
CA TYR A 494 -15.51 29.04 -3.27
C TYR A 494 -15.12 30.26 -4.11
N GLU A 495 -13.82 30.49 -4.20
CA GLU A 495 -13.17 31.37 -5.18
C GLU A 495 -12.10 30.60 -5.96
N ILE A 496 -11.80 31.04 -7.18
CA ILE A 496 -10.73 30.54 -8.04
C ILE A 496 -9.72 31.65 -8.21
N LEU A 497 -8.47 31.41 -7.83
CA LEU A 497 -7.32 32.27 -8.06
C LEU A 497 -6.44 31.65 -9.15
N ILE A 498 -6.57 32.16 -10.36
CA ILE A 498 -5.70 31.80 -11.48
C ILE A 498 -4.38 32.55 -11.30
N VAL A 499 -3.27 31.83 -11.30
CA VAL A 499 -1.93 32.40 -11.13
C VAL A 499 -1.18 32.30 -12.45
N ASP A 500 -1.16 33.40 -13.20
CA ASP A 500 -0.49 33.52 -14.49
C ASP A 500 1.03 33.64 -14.31
N ASN A 501 1.76 32.59 -14.70
CA ASN A 501 3.22 32.58 -14.72
C ASN A 501 3.77 32.89 -16.12
N GLN A 502 3.69 34.17 -16.50
CA GLN A 502 4.27 34.71 -17.74
C GLN A 502 3.69 34.10 -19.02
N SER A 503 2.35 33.97 -19.10
CA SER A 503 1.68 33.62 -20.36
C SER A 503 1.94 34.68 -21.44
N VAL A 504 2.12 34.23 -22.67
CA VAL A 504 2.41 35.07 -23.85
C VAL A 504 1.40 34.90 -24.97
N GLU A 505 0.62 33.82 -24.97
CA GLU A 505 -0.40 33.57 -25.98
C GLU A 505 -1.53 34.61 -25.87
N PRO A 506 -1.87 35.33 -26.96
CA PRO A 506 -2.91 36.35 -26.95
C PRO A 506 -4.26 35.83 -26.46
N GLU A 507 -4.62 34.60 -26.83
CA GLU A 507 -5.87 33.96 -26.44
C GLU A 507 -5.97 33.76 -24.92
N SER A 508 -4.87 33.38 -24.26
CA SER A 508 -4.79 33.23 -22.80
C SER A 508 -4.97 34.57 -22.09
N LEU A 509 -4.32 35.63 -22.58
CA LEU A 509 -4.45 36.98 -22.02
C LEU A 509 -5.86 37.56 -22.18
N VAL A 510 -6.51 37.31 -23.33
CA VAL A 510 -7.91 37.67 -23.56
C VAL A 510 -8.83 36.91 -22.60
N TYR A 511 -8.59 35.62 -22.39
CA TYR A 511 -9.38 34.82 -21.45
C TYR A 511 -9.24 35.32 -20.01
N PHE A 512 -8.03 35.69 -19.56
CA PHE A 512 -7.83 36.27 -18.23
C PHE A 512 -8.64 37.55 -18.02
N SER A 513 -8.65 38.44 -19.03
CA SER A 513 -9.37 39.71 -18.98
C SER A 513 -10.90 39.51 -18.92
N SER A 514 -11.41 38.33 -19.31
CA SER A 514 -12.84 38.02 -19.20
C SER A 514 -13.33 37.84 -17.76
N PHE A 515 -12.41 37.75 -16.79
CA PHE A 515 -12.72 37.56 -15.37
C PHE A 515 -12.65 38.82 -14.51
N ASP A 516 -12.35 39.99 -15.07
CA ASP A 516 -12.15 41.23 -14.30
C ASP A 516 -13.34 41.56 -13.35
N ASP A 517 -14.56 41.24 -13.78
CA ASP A 517 -15.80 41.43 -13.00
C ASP A 517 -16.44 40.11 -12.52
N HIS A 518 -15.74 38.97 -12.63
CA HIS A 518 -16.33 37.68 -12.27
C HIS A 518 -16.40 37.51 -10.74
N PRO A 519 -17.57 37.14 -10.16
CA PRO A 519 -17.76 37.13 -8.70
C PRO A 519 -16.93 36.08 -7.97
N LYS A 520 -16.48 35.04 -8.67
CA LYS A 520 -15.73 33.90 -8.11
C LYS A 520 -14.32 33.72 -8.65
N VAL A 521 -13.92 34.43 -9.70
CA VAL A 521 -12.65 34.15 -10.39
C VAL A 521 -11.80 35.41 -10.35
N ARG A 522 -10.54 35.25 -9.94
CA ARG A 522 -9.53 36.30 -9.92
C ARG A 522 -8.29 35.81 -10.65
N VAL A 523 -7.65 36.71 -11.37
CA VAL A 523 -6.36 36.44 -12.03
C VAL A 523 -5.28 37.26 -11.34
N ARG A 524 -4.17 36.61 -10.99
CA ARG A 524 -2.96 37.25 -10.46
C ARG A 524 -1.76 36.89 -11.33
N LYS A 525 -0.88 37.86 -11.57
CA LYS A 525 0.41 37.63 -12.23
C LYS A 525 1.46 37.17 -11.23
N HIS A 526 2.27 36.19 -11.62
CA HIS A 526 3.48 35.76 -10.94
C HIS A 526 4.66 35.85 -11.92
N ASP A 527 5.33 36.99 -11.91
CA ASP A 527 6.41 37.33 -12.85
C ASP A 527 7.78 36.89 -12.31
N GLN A 528 7.97 35.58 -12.18
CA GLN A 528 9.21 34.93 -11.75
C GLN A 528 9.45 33.66 -12.58
N PRO A 529 10.69 33.11 -12.61
CA PRO A 529 10.95 31.81 -13.20
C PRO A 529 10.04 30.73 -12.63
N PHE A 530 9.63 29.77 -13.48
CA PHE A 530 8.70 28.73 -13.06
C PHE A 530 9.25 27.92 -11.89
N ASN A 531 8.51 27.91 -10.79
CA ASN A 531 8.71 27.04 -9.64
C ASN A 531 7.32 26.77 -9.04
N TYR A 532 6.83 25.54 -9.15
CA TYR A 532 5.46 25.20 -8.73
C TYR A 532 5.23 25.51 -7.25
N SER A 533 6.21 25.18 -6.40
CA SER A 533 6.17 25.46 -4.97
C SER A 533 6.09 26.96 -4.69
N SER A 534 6.93 27.77 -5.35
CA SER A 534 6.92 29.23 -5.17
C SER A 534 5.61 29.87 -5.63
N ILE A 535 5.07 29.44 -6.78
CA ILE A 535 3.82 29.98 -7.34
C ILE A 535 2.66 29.76 -6.36
N ASN A 536 2.54 28.54 -5.82
CA ASN A 536 1.48 28.21 -4.87
C ASN A 536 1.66 28.93 -3.52
N ASN A 537 2.89 28.94 -2.98
CA ASN A 537 3.19 29.64 -1.71
C ASN A 537 2.82 31.12 -1.79
N ASP A 538 3.21 31.80 -2.86
CA ASP A 538 2.88 33.20 -3.08
C ASP A 538 1.38 33.41 -3.16
N ALA A 539 0.65 32.52 -3.84
CA ALA A 539 -0.78 32.62 -4.05
C ALA A 539 -1.60 32.47 -2.75
N VAL A 540 -1.17 31.59 -1.83
CA VAL A 540 -1.85 31.36 -0.54
C VAL A 540 -1.95 32.63 0.31
N VAL A 541 -1.00 33.57 0.17
CA VAL A 541 -1.03 34.86 0.88
C VAL A 541 -2.27 35.69 0.51
N ASP A 542 -2.71 35.62 -0.75
CA ASP A 542 -3.84 36.40 -1.28
C ASP A 542 -5.19 35.67 -1.23
N CYS A 543 -5.18 34.40 -0.83
CA CYS A 543 -6.37 33.58 -0.65
C CYS A 543 -7.16 34.03 0.57
N ARG A 544 -8.49 34.06 0.41
CA ARG A 544 -9.44 34.46 1.46
C ARG A 544 -10.02 33.27 2.20
N GLY A 545 -9.92 32.07 1.62
CA GLY A 545 -10.48 30.85 2.12
C GLY A 545 -9.79 30.33 3.38
N GLU A 546 -10.59 29.72 4.24
CA GLU A 546 -10.12 28.92 5.38
C GLU A 546 -9.49 27.61 4.89
N LEU A 547 -9.98 27.12 3.74
CA LEU A 547 -9.44 25.96 3.03
C LEU A 547 -8.75 26.41 1.75
N ILE A 548 -7.56 25.86 1.51
CA ILE A 548 -6.80 26.03 0.28
C ILE A 548 -6.91 24.74 -0.53
N CYS A 549 -7.24 24.86 -1.81
CA CYS A 549 -7.19 23.76 -2.77
C CYS A 549 -6.12 24.07 -3.82
N LEU A 550 -5.02 23.32 -3.82
CA LEU A 550 -4.04 23.34 -4.91
C LEU A 550 -4.60 22.50 -6.05
N LEU A 551 -4.66 23.07 -7.26
CA LEU A 551 -5.22 22.39 -8.42
C LEU A 551 -4.41 22.71 -9.68
N ASN A 552 -4.01 21.70 -10.43
CA ASN A 552 -3.35 21.91 -11.71
C ASN A 552 -4.32 22.47 -12.77
N ASN A 553 -3.81 23.25 -13.71
CA ASN A 553 -4.61 23.87 -14.78
C ASN A 553 -5.17 22.89 -15.81
N ASP A 554 -4.74 21.63 -15.78
CA ASP A 554 -5.17 20.54 -16.66
C ASP A 554 -6.01 19.48 -15.92
N ALA A 555 -6.62 19.87 -14.80
CA ALA A 555 -7.66 19.09 -14.13
C ALA A 555 -9.05 19.32 -14.74
N GLU A 556 -9.95 18.36 -14.62
CA GLU A 556 -11.35 18.46 -15.05
C GLU A 556 -12.26 17.74 -14.06
N VAL A 557 -13.26 18.43 -13.52
CA VAL A 557 -14.16 17.90 -12.48
C VAL A 557 -15.05 16.78 -13.03
N ILE A 558 -15.10 15.63 -12.35
CA ILE A 558 -16.02 14.53 -12.68
C ILE A 558 -17.20 14.51 -11.71
N THR A 559 -16.94 14.44 -10.41
CA THR A 559 -17.98 14.40 -9.36
C THR A 559 -18.39 15.80 -8.91
N PRO A 560 -19.67 16.19 -9.03
CA PRO A 560 -20.15 17.53 -8.65
C PRO A 560 -19.86 17.96 -7.20
N ASP A 561 -19.91 17.01 -6.25
CA ASP A 561 -19.72 17.21 -4.81
C ASP A 561 -18.25 17.08 -4.35
N TRP A 562 -17.29 17.19 -5.26
CA TRP A 562 -15.87 16.97 -4.97
C TRP A 562 -15.32 17.92 -3.89
N LEU A 563 -15.73 19.19 -3.87
CA LEU A 563 -15.29 20.15 -2.85
C LEU A 563 -15.92 19.85 -1.49
N GLU A 564 -17.19 19.44 -1.43
CA GLU A 564 -17.84 18.98 -0.20
C GLU A 564 -17.08 17.81 0.41
N GLU A 565 -16.75 16.81 -0.42
CA GLU A 565 -16.03 15.63 0.01
C GLU A 565 -14.64 15.99 0.57
N LEU A 566 -13.84 16.75 -0.18
CA LEU A 566 -12.51 17.17 0.27
C LEU A 566 -12.58 18.03 1.55
N ALA A 567 -13.52 18.98 1.60
CA ALA A 567 -13.69 19.87 2.75
C ALA A 567 -14.13 19.10 4.00
N SER A 568 -15.01 18.11 3.85
CA SER A 568 -15.51 17.30 4.98
C SER A 568 -14.37 16.58 5.72
N HIS A 569 -13.36 16.13 4.98
CA HIS A 569 -12.15 15.57 5.56
C HIS A 569 -11.19 16.65 6.08
N ALA A 570 -10.96 17.73 5.31
CA ALA A 570 -9.98 18.76 5.66
C ALA A 570 -10.35 19.55 6.93
N MET A 571 -11.64 19.65 7.24
CA MET A 571 -12.14 20.30 8.47
C MET A 571 -11.92 19.48 9.74
N ARG A 572 -11.51 18.21 9.64
CA ARG A 572 -11.16 17.40 10.82
C ARG A 572 -9.85 17.92 11.41
N PRO A 573 -9.79 18.27 12.72
CA PRO A 573 -8.63 18.97 13.29
C PRO A 573 -7.28 18.28 13.10
N HIS A 574 -7.22 16.95 13.15
CA HIS A 574 -5.99 16.18 12.99
C HIS A 574 -5.58 15.94 11.53
N VAL A 575 -6.38 16.35 10.54
CA VAL A 575 -6.08 16.15 9.11
C VAL A 575 -5.20 17.28 8.59
N GLY A 576 -4.13 16.92 7.86
CA GLY A 576 -3.18 17.84 7.25
C GLY A 576 -3.50 18.14 5.79
N ALA A 577 -3.45 17.12 4.93
CA ALA A 577 -3.80 17.24 3.51
C ALA A 577 -4.87 16.22 3.10
N VAL A 578 -5.69 16.57 2.11
CA VAL A 578 -6.71 15.69 1.52
C VAL A 578 -6.52 15.63 0.01
N GLY A 579 -6.33 14.42 -0.52
CA GLY A 579 -6.18 14.17 -1.96
C GLY A 579 -7.41 13.54 -2.60
N ALA A 580 -7.66 13.89 -3.86
CA ALA A 580 -8.73 13.35 -4.69
C ALA A 580 -8.32 12.06 -5.43
N MET A 581 -9.29 11.31 -5.97
CA MET A 581 -9.06 10.32 -7.02
C MET A 581 -8.82 11.03 -8.35
N LEU A 582 -7.70 10.72 -9.00
CA LEU A 582 -7.38 11.27 -10.33
C LEU A 582 -7.34 10.18 -11.38
N TYR A 583 -7.98 10.44 -12.52
CA TYR A 583 -7.96 9.59 -13.69
C TYR A 583 -7.19 10.22 -14.84
N TYR A 584 -6.54 9.37 -15.63
CA TYR A 584 -6.11 9.70 -16.97
C TYR A 584 -7.32 9.83 -17.91
N PRO A 585 -7.20 10.55 -19.04
CA PRO A 585 -8.30 10.73 -20.01
C PRO A 585 -8.81 9.44 -20.68
N ASN A 586 -8.10 8.32 -20.50
CA ASN A 586 -8.47 6.99 -20.97
C ASN A 586 -9.21 6.15 -19.91
N ASP A 587 -9.74 6.78 -18.85
CA ASP A 587 -10.43 6.14 -17.72
C ASP A 587 -9.58 5.12 -16.94
N THR A 588 -8.26 5.32 -16.90
CA THR A 588 -7.39 4.59 -15.97
C THR A 588 -6.99 5.46 -14.79
N ILE A 589 -6.87 4.86 -13.59
CA ILE A 589 -6.40 5.52 -12.38
C ILE A 589 -5.01 6.11 -12.64
N GLN A 590 -4.83 7.35 -12.23
CA GLN A 590 -3.53 8.02 -12.14
C GLN A 590 -3.09 8.13 -10.68
N HIS A 591 -4.01 8.51 -9.79
CA HIS A 591 -3.72 8.70 -8.37
C HIS A 591 -4.84 8.12 -7.50
N ALA A 592 -4.47 7.14 -6.69
CA ALA A 592 -5.29 6.60 -5.61
C ALA A 592 -4.53 6.64 -4.27
N GLY A 593 -3.91 7.80 -3.99
CA GLY A 593 -2.94 7.99 -2.91
C GLY A 593 -1.49 7.64 -3.33
N VAL A 594 -0.52 7.98 -2.47
CA VAL A 594 0.92 7.74 -2.70
C VAL A 594 1.55 7.00 -1.52
N VAL A 595 2.43 6.05 -1.83
CA VAL A 595 3.34 5.38 -0.88
C VAL A 595 4.78 5.83 -1.12
N THR A 596 5.58 5.92 -0.06
CA THR A 596 7.00 6.27 -0.13
C THR A 596 7.90 5.06 -0.35
N GLY A 597 9.16 5.31 -0.69
CA GLY A 597 10.21 4.31 -0.90
C GLY A 597 10.10 3.56 -2.23
N VAL A 598 8.88 3.43 -2.77
CA VAL A 598 8.67 2.78 -4.06
C VAL A 598 9.38 3.56 -5.16
N HIS A 599 10.18 2.85 -5.94
CA HIS A 599 11.11 3.42 -6.92
C HIS A 599 12.01 4.52 -6.33
N GLY A 600 12.44 4.35 -5.08
CA GLY A 600 13.46 5.16 -4.41
C GLY A 600 12.97 6.44 -3.73
N VAL A 601 11.76 6.92 -4.02
CA VAL A 601 11.16 8.07 -3.32
C VAL A 601 9.68 7.85 -3.05
N ALA A 602 8.88 7.70 -4.10
CA ALA A 602 7.43 7.55 -3.97
C ALA A 602 6.78 7.04 -5.27
N ALA A 603 5.62 6.39 -5.15
CA ALA A 603 4.80 5.97 -6.29
C ALA A 603 3.30 6.13 -6.03
N HIS A 604 2.56 6.47 -7.09
CA HIS A 604 1.10 6.49 -7.07
C HIS A 604 0.55 5.07 -7.03
N LEU A 605 -0.43 4.83 -6.16
CA LEU A 605 -1.07 3.53 -6.07
C LEU A 605 -2.02 3.28 -7.26
N TYR A 606 -2.01 2.05 -7.75
CA TYR A 606 -2.91 1.54 -8.80
C TYR A 606 -2.87 2.31 -10.13
N SER A 607 -1.79 3.06 -10.39
CA SER A 607 -1.64 3.79 -11.65
C SER A 607 -1.73 2.87 -12.87
N GLY A 608 -2.50 3.27 -13.88
CA GLY A 608 -2.79 2.50 -15.08
C GLY A 608 -3.90 1.45 -14.95
N MET A 609 -4.42 1.20 -13.73
CA MET A 609 -5.56 0.29 -13.54
C MET A 609 -6.87 0.94 -14.00
N PRO A 610 -7.86 0.18 -14.48
CA PRO A 610 -9.13 0.75 -14.94
C PRO A 610 -9.90 1.46 -13.82
N ARG A 611 -10.70 2.47 -14.16
CA ARG A 611 -11.64 3.13 -13.24
C ARG A 611 -12.55 2.10 -12.56
N GLY A 612 -12.72 2.24 -11.25
CA GLY A 612 -13.46 1.30 -10.41
C GLY A 612 -12.69 0.03 -10.03
N PHE A 613 -11.40 -0.09 -10.38
CA PHE A 613 -10.53 -1.15 -9.87
C PHE A 613 -10.56 -1.15 -8.34
N PRO A 614 -10.83 -2.29 -7.68
CA PRO A 614 -11.01 -2.32 -6.23
C PRO A 614 -9.70 -2.17 -5.44
N GLY A 615 -8.54 -2.48 -6.03
CA GLY A 615 -7.30 -2.55 -5.28
C GLY A 615 -7.23 -3.76 -4.33
N GLN A 616 -6.14 -3.85 -3.57
CA GLN A 616 -5.98 -4.89 -2.54
C GLN A 616 -7.03 -4.67 -1.45
N MET A 617 -7.85 -5.70 -1.17
CA MET A 617 -8.92 -5.64 -0.17
C MET A 617 -9.78 -4.37 -0.28
N ALA A 618 -10.23 -4.05 -1.50
CA ALA A 618 -11.11 -2.91 -1.80
C ALA A 618 -10.55 -1.50 -1.45
N ARG A 619 -9.28 -1.39 -1.07
CA ARG A 619 -8.68 -0.12 -0.63
C ARG A 619 -8.80 1.01 -1.64
N ALA A 620 -8.81 0.74 -2.95
CA ALA A 620 -8.97 1.79 -3.96
C ALA A 620 -10.40 2.38 -4.02
N LYS A 621 -11.31 1.90 -3.18
CA LYS A 621 -12.69 2.37 -3.06
C LYS A 621 -13.05 2.85 -1.65
N LEU A 622 -12.07 2.95 -0.75
CA LEU A 622 -12.27 3.38 0.63
C LEU A 622 -11.38 4.57 0.96
N ALA A 623 -11.95 5.58 1.61
CA ALA A 623 -11.17 6.67 2.18
C ALA A 623 -10.20 6.11 3.22
N GLN A 624 -8.96 6.60 3.23
CA GLN A 624 -7.94 6.09 4.14
C GLN A 624 -6.81 7.09 4.35
N GLY A 625 -6.15 6.96 5.51
CA GLY A 625 -4.93 7.68 5.80
C GLY A 625 -3.81 7.26 4.87
N MET A 626 -3.08 8.22 4.32
CA MET A 626 -1.95 8.01 3.43
C MET A 626 -0.69 8.69 3.96
N SER A 627 0.48 8.26 3.46
CA SER A 627 1.74 8.96 3.74
C SER A 627 1.82 10.25 2.92
N ALA A 628 1.41 10.21 1.65
CA ALA A 628 1.29 11.40 0.83
C ALA A 628 0.10 11.34 -0.14
N VAL A 629 -0.29 12.52 -0.61
CA VAL A 629 -1.23 12.76 -1.71
C VAL A 629 -0.62 13.78 -2.67
N THR A 630 -1.13 13.86 -3.90
CA THR A 630 -0.54 14.74 -4.90
C THR A 630 -1.15 16.14 -4.92
N ALA A 631 -0.33 17.16 -5.16
CA ALA A 631 -0.80 18.54 -5.34
C ALA A 631 -1.51 18.80 -6.68
N ALA A 632 -1.64 17.80 -7.56
CA ALA A 632 -2.51 17.94 -8.73
C ALA A 632 -3.98 18.22 -8.36
N CYS A 633 -4.43 17.73 -7.20
CA CYS A 633 -5.65 18.17 -6.50
C CYS A 633 -5.50 17.85 -5.00
N LEU A 634 -5.16 18.86 -4.20
CA LEU A 634 -4.89 18.74 -2.76
C LEU A 634 -5.60 19.84 -1.99
N MET A 635 -6.37 19.47 -0.96
CA MET A 635 -7.00 20.41 -0.04
C MET A 635 -6.36 20.37 1.35
N VAL A 636 -6.19 21.55 1.96
CA VAL A 636 -5.55 21.73 3.26
C VAL A 636 -6.10 22.98 3.95
N ARG A 637 -6.19 22.97 5.28
CA ARG A 637 -6.53 24.20 6.03
C ARG A 637 -5.43 25.23 5.84
N ARG A 638 -5.80 26.48 5.57
CA ARG A 638 -4.86 27.58 5.32
C ARG A 638 -3.88 27.75 6.49
N GLU A 639 -4.37 27.66 7.72
CA GLU A 639 -3.54 27.74 8.92
C GLU A 639 -2.46 26.64 8.96
N VAL A 640 -2.80 25.41 8.57
CA VAL A 640 -1.89 24.25 8.55
C VAL A 640 -0.87 24.37 7.42
N TYR A 641 -1.29 24.86 6.24
CA TYR A 641 -0.37 25.15 5.14
C TYR A 641 0.70 26.17 5.56
N LEU A 642 0.30 27.23 6.27
CA LEU A 642 1.20 28.26 6.77
C LEU A 642 2.08 27.74 7.93
N GLU A 643 1.51 26.94 8.83
CA GLU A 643 2.23 26.33 9.96
C GLU A 643 3.42 25.48 9.50
N VAL A 644 3.21 24.64 8.48
CA VAL A 644 4.27 23.77 7.94
C VAL A 644 5.26 24.52 7.03
N GLY A 645 4.99 25.80 6.72
CA GLY A 645 5.85 26.65 5.87
C GLY A 645 5.61 26.49 4.37
N GLY A 646 4.45 25.96 3.95
CA GLY A 646 4.09 25.75 2.55
C GLY A 646 4.94 24.69 1.83
N LEU A 647 4.91 24.69 0.49
CA LEU A 647 5.72 23.79 -0.34
C LEU A 647 7.20 24.22 -0.34
N ASP A 648 8.13 23.26 -0.36
CA ASP A 648 9.57 23.59 -0.35
C ASP A 648 10.01 24.07 -1.75
N THR A 649 10.53 25.30 -1.84
CA THR A 649 10.95 25.90 -3.10
C THR A 649 12.20 25.28 -3.72
N ALA A 650 12.96 24.45 -2.97
CA ALA A 650 14.03 23.63 -3.53
C ALA A 650 13.51 22.51 -4.45
N LEU A 651 12.25 22.09 -4.24
CA LEU A 651 11.54 21.13 -5.08
C LEU A 651 10.64 21.90 -6.06
N GLN A 652 11.17 22.19 -7.24
CA GLN A 652 10.51 23.05 -8.23
C GLN A 652 9.34 22.36 -8.93
N ILE A 653 9.48 21.07 -9.22
CA ILE A 653 8.53 20.30 -10.05
C ILE A 653 8.17 18.96 -9.42
N ALA A 654 9.15 18.12 -9.10
CA ALA A 654 8.89 16.79 -8.55
C ALA A 654 8.93 16.79 -7.02
N PHE A 655 8.16 15.89 -6.42
CA PHE A 655 8.18 15.55 -4.99
C PHE A 655 7.83 16.67 -4.00
N ASN A 656 7.48 17.89 -4.45
CA ASN A 656 7.11 19.00 -3.55
C ASN A 656 5.90 18.66 -2.67
N ASP A 657 4.92 17.94 -3.23
CA ASP A 657 3.74 17.44 -2.56
C ASP A 657 4.04 16.30 -1.60
N ILE A 658 4.97 15.41 -1.97
CA ILE A 658 5.45 14.32 -1.11
C ILE A 658 6.17 14.89 0.12
N ASP A 659 7.13 15.80 -0.08
CA ASP A 659 7.83 16.48 1.00
C ASP A 659 6.87 17.22 1.95
N PHE A 660 5.94 17.98 1.38
CA PHE A 660 4.92 18.70 2.14
C PHE A 660 4.07 17.75 3.00
N CYS A 661 3.58 16.66 2.42
CA CYS A 661 2.83 15.64 3.13
C CYS A 661 3.63 14.98 4.26
N LEU A 662 4.91 14.71 4.05
CA LEU A 662 5.79 14.12 5.07
C LEU A 662 6.08 15.11 6.21
N ARG A 663 6.27 16.41 5.92
CA ARG A 663 6.41 17.44 6.96
C ARG A 663 5.12 17.59 7.78
N LEU A 664 3.95 17.55 7.15
CA LEU A 664 2.67 17.54 7.86
C LEU A 664 2.59 16.37 8.84
N ARG A 665 2.98 15.17 8.41
CA ARG A 665 3.02 13.97 9.27
C ARG A 665 3.99 14.12 10.43
N HIS A 666 5.15 14.74 10.21
CA HIS A 666 6.11 15.02 11.27
C HIS A 666 5.55 15.97 12.35
N LEU A 667 4.64 16.88 11.97
CA LEU A 667 3.91 17.73 12.91
C LEU A 667 2.70 17.02 13.58
N GLY A 668 2.49 15.73 13.30
CA GLY A 668 1.40 14.93 13.88
C GLY A 668 0.09 14.93 13.08
N TYR A 669 0.05 15.58 11.91
CA TYR A 669 -1.12 15.55 11.05
C TYR A 669 -1.25 14.24 10.27
N THR A 670 -2.49 13.89 9.92
CA THR A 670 -2.78 12.76 9.03
C THR A 670 -3.15 13.26 7.64
N ASN A 671 -2.52 12.73 6.60
CA ASN A 671 -2.97 12.97 5.22
C ASN A 671 -4.04 11.94 4.86
N ILE A 672 -5.10 12.38 4.19
CA ILE A 672 -6.23 11.54 3.78
C ILE A 672 -6.29 11.51 2.27
N TRP A 673 -6.60 10.34 1.72
CA TRP A 673 -7.04 10.22 0.35
C TRP A 673 -8.47 9.71 0.32
N THR A 674 -9.30 10.30 -0.54
CA THR A 674 -10.71 9.88 -0.72
C THR A 674 -10.98 9.48 -2.18
N PRO A 675 -11.61 8.32 -2.41
CA PRO A 675 -12.04 7.90 -3.75
C PRO A 675 -13.30 8.63 -4.25
N PHE A 676 -13.95 9.42 -3.39
CA PHE A 676 -15.28 10.00 -3.66
C PHE A 676 -15.24 11.42 -4.24
N ALA A 677 -14.05 12.02 -4.36
CA ALA A 677 -13.80 13.21 -5.15
C ALA A 677 -13.01 12.79 -6.41
N GLU A 678 -13.67 12.75 -7.56
CA GLU A 678 -13.08 12.27 -8.82
C GLU A 678 -12.84 13.44 -9.80
N LEU A 679 -11.64 13.48 -10.37
CA LEU A 679 -11.26 14.42 -11.43
C LEU A 679 -10.45 13.69 -12.51
N TYR A 680 -10.51 14.18 -13.75
CA TYR A 680 -9.48 13.86 -14.73
C TYR A 680 -8.29 14.80 -14.52
N HIS A 681 -7.09 14.30 -14.77
CA HIS A 681 -5.88 15.11 -14.84
C HIS A 681 -5.13 14.72 -16.12
N HIS A 682 -5.06 15.65 -17.07
CA HIS A 682 -4.58 15.42 -18.45
C HIS A 682 -3.03 15.35 -18.55
N GLU A 683 -2.36 14.95 -17.46
CA GLU A 683 -0.92 14.91 -17.16
C GLU A 683 0.07 15.32 -18.25
N SER A 684 0.94 16.28 -17.91
CA SER A 684 2.05 16.72 -18.77
C SER A 684 1.60 17.23 -20.14
N ALA A 685 0.29 17.47 -20.33
CA ALA A 685 -0.24 18.05 -21.57
C ALA A 685 0.41 19.41 -21.85
N SER A 686 0.65 20.23 -20.83
CA SER A 686 1.32 21.54 -20.95
C SER A 686 2.86 21.47 -20.93
N ARG A 687 3.46 20.47 -20.25
CA ARG A 687 4.91 20.44 -19.95
C ARG A 687 5.74 19.46 -20.79
N GLY A 688 5.13 18.41 -21.34
CA GLY A 688 5.81 17.30 -22.02
C GLY A 688 6.65 16.40 -21.09
N HIS A 689 7.12 15.25 -21.60
CA HIS A 689 7.87 14.26 -20.82
C HIS A 689 9.30 14.75 -20.41
N GLU A 690 9.93 14.02 -19.49
CA GLU A 690 11.29 14.22 -18.95
C GLU A 690 12.42 13.88 -19.97
N ASP A 691 12.32 14.48 -21.16
CA ASP A 691 13.06 14.01 -22.34
C ASP A 691 14.37 14.78 -22.61
N THR A 692 14.58 15.92 -21.94
CA THR A 692 15.81 16.74 -22.07
C THR A 692 16.82 16.44 -20.96
N ALA A 693 18.11 16.72 -21.20
CA ALA A 693 19.16 16.47 -20.21
C ALA A 693 18.99 17.31 -18.94
N GLU A 694 18.53 18.55 -19.10
CA GLU A 694 18.29 19.52 -18.03
C GLU A 694 17.14 19.08 -17.12
N LYS A 695 15.99 18.71 -17.71
CA LYS A 695 14.84 18.15 -16.98
C LYS A 695 15.22 16.91 -16.17
N ARG A 696 15.94 15.96 -16.78
CA ARG A 696 16.46 14.77 -16.09
C ARG A 696 17.42 15.14 -14.94
N ALA A 697 18.34 16.08 -15.16
CA ALA A 697 19.27 16.52 -14.12
C ALA A 697 18.53 17.14 -12.92
N ARG A 698 17.51 17.98 -13.18
CA ARG A 698 16.63 18.53 -12.14
C ARG A 698 15.89 17.42 -11.39
N PHE A 699 15.22 16.50 -12.09
CA PHE A 699 14.51 15.39 -11.46
C PHE A 699 15.43 14.54 -10.56
N MET A 700 16.64 14.23 -11.03
CA MET A 700 17.64 13.52 -10.23
C MET A 700 18.06 14.32 -8.99
N HIS A 701 18.24 15.63 -9.12
CA HIS A 701 18.56 16.50 -7.99
C HIS A 701 17.44 16.53 -6.93
N GLU A 702 16.19 16.69 -7.35
CA GLU A 702 15.01 16.65 -6.47
C GLU A 702 14.85 15.27 -5.81
N MET A 703 15.15 14.20 -6.52
CA MET A 703 15.16 12.83 -5.97
C MET A 703 16.24 12.68 -4.88
N GLU A 704 17.46 13.14 -5.13
CA GLU A 704 18.54 13.08 -4.14
C GLU A 704 18.25 13.97 -2.93
N PHE A 705 17.62 15.13 -3.13
CA PHE A 705 17.13 15.96 -2.03
C PHE A 705 16.18 15.18 -1.10
N MET A 706 15.20 14.47 -1.67
CA MET A 706 14.26 13.66 -0.90
C MET A 706 14.97 12.55 -0.12
N LYS A 707 15.92 11.85 -0.75
CA LYS A 707 16.70 10.80 -0.09
C LYS A 707 17.58 11.34 1.04
N ILE A 708 18.20 12.50 0.85
CA ILE A 708 19.03 13.14 1.88
C ILE A 708 18.18 13.58 3.07
N ARG A 709 17.02 14.20 2.81
CA ARG A 709 16.15 14.73 3.86
C ARG A 709 15.44 13.63 4.66
N TRP A 710 14.84 12.67 3.96
CA TRP A 710 13.93 11.69 4.57
C TRP A 710 14.60 10.33 4.83
N GLY A 711 15.66 10.00 4.08
CA GLY A 711 16.46 8.80 4.28
C GLY A 711 15.62 7.54 4.45
N ILE A 712 15.90 6.80 5.52
CA ILE A 712 15.25 5.52 5.86
C ILE A 712 13.74 5.64 6.07
N GLN A 713 13.21 6.83 6.37
CA GLN A 713 11.76 7.02 6.55
C GLN A 713 11.00 6.76 5.25
N LEU A 714 11.61 6.97 4.08
CA LEU A 714 10.99 6.66 2.79
C LEU A 714 10.72 5.16 2.66
N ASP A 715 11.65 4.32 3.12
CA ASP A 715 11.57 2.87 3.01
C ASP A 715 10.61 2.26 4.04
N HIS A 716 10.30 2.98 5.11
CA HIS A 716 9.45 2.53 6.23
C HIS A 716 8.10 3.23 6.25
N ASP A 717 7.43 3.28 5.09
CA ASP A 717 6.07 3.84 4.99
C ASP A 717 5.07 3.05 5.87
N PRO A 718 4.43 3.68 6.87
CA PRO A 718 3.50 2.99 7.77
C PRO A 718 2.24 2.48 7.07
N ILE A 719 1.89 2.98 5.87
CA ILE A 719 0.71 2.51 5.13
C ILE A 719 1.05 1.41 4.11
N TYR A 720 2.32 1.02 4.01
CA TYR A 720 2.81 0.05 3.03
C TYR A 720 3.59 -1.09 3.70
N ASN A 721 2.98 -2.27 3.68
CA ASN A 721 3.45 -3.43 4.42
C ASN A 721 4.85 -3.90 3.97
N PRO A 722 5.75 -4.31 4.90
CA PRO A 722 7.10 -4.80 4.58
C PRO A 722 7.14 -6.07 3.72
N ASN A 723 6.04 -6.82 3.67
CA ASN A 723 5.91 -7.98 2.78
C ASN A 723 5.65 -7.57 1.31
N LEU A 724 5.58 -6.26 1.01
CA LEU A 724 5.39 -5.70 -0.33
C LEU A 724 6.64 -4.97 -0.83
N THR A 725 6.93 -5.08 -2.13
CA THR A 725 8.16 -4.58 -2.74
C THR A 725 8.18 -3.05 -2.89
N LEU A 726 9.37 -2.47 -2.76
CA LEU A 726 9.67 -1.06 -3.10
C LEU A 726 10.32 -0.91 -4.49
N SER A 727 10.82 -1.99 -5.10
CA SER A 727 11.52 -1.92 -6.38
C SER A 727 10.63 -2.25 -7.58
N GLY A 728 9.51 -2.95 -7.34
CA GLY A 728 8.55 -3.38 -8.36
C GLY A 728 7.24 -2.59 -8.37
N GLU A 729 6.22 -3.16 -9.01
CA GLU A 729 4.86 -2.62 -9.00
C GLU A 729 4.28 -2.64 -7.56
N PRO A 730 3.62 -1.56 -7.12
CA PRO A 730 2.97 -1.54 -5.81
C PRO A 730 2.05 -2.74 -5.58
N PHE A 731 1.99 -3.24 -4.35
CA PHE A 731 1.21 -4.43 -3.94
C PHE A 731 1.65 -5.77 -4.52
N THR A 732 2.86 -5.86 -5.07
CA THR A 732 3.51 -7.15 -5.35
C THR A 732 4.43 -7.58 -4.20
N LEU A 733 4.64 -8.90 -4.03
CA LEU A 733 5.40 -9.43 -2.90
C LEU A 733 6.85 -8.92 -2.89
N ALA A 734 7.31 -8.47 -1.74
CA ALA A 734 8.73 -8.34 -1.46
C ALA A 734 9.37 -9.72 -1.35
N PHE A 735 10.56 -9.86 -1.90
CA PHE A 735 11.31 -11.11 -1.87
C PHE A 735 12.81 -10.79 -1.76
N PRO A 736 13.42 -10.91 -0.56
CA PRO A 736 12.79 -11.33 0.69
C PRO A 736 11.82 -10.26 1.21
N PRO A 737 10.96 -10.59 2.19
CA PRO A 737 10.24 -9.58 2.96
C PRO A 737 11.23 -8.53 3.50
N ARG A 738 10.84 -7.27 3.46
CA ARG A 738 11.66 -6.17 3.98
C ARG A 738 11.71 -6.25 5.50
N GLU A 739 12.81 -5.80 6.10
CA GLU A 739 12.90 -5.75 7.56
C GLU A 739 11.89 -4.76 8.12
N TRP A 740 11.08 -5.23 9.06
CA TRP A 740 10.22 -4.35 9.84
C TRP A 740 10.99 -3.84 11.05
N GLN A 741 11.36 -2.57 11.02
CA GLN A 741 11.72 -1.82 12.21
C GLN A 741 10.58 -0.86 12.54
N PRO A 742 9.93 -0.98 13.70
CA PRO A 742 9.00 0.05 14.15
C PRO A 742 9.82 1.32 14.37
N LEU A 743 9.67 2.29 13.46
CA LEU A 743 10.30 3.60 13.60
C LEU A 743 9.87 4.18 14.94
N SER A 744 10.80 4.31 15.89
CA SER A 744 10.67 5.34 16.91
C SER A 744 10.73 6.66 16.16
N ILE A 745 9.63 7.40 16.15
CA ILE A 745 9.65 8.79 15.70
C ILE A 745 10.41 9.55 16.80
N GLU A 746 11.74 9.46 16.80
CA GLU A 746 12.57 10.27 17.68
C GLU A 746 12.65 11.68 17.08
N PRO A 747 12.18 12.71 17.79
CA PRO A 747 12.25 14.09 17.32
C PRO A 747 13.70 14.57 17.11
N GLU A 748 14.67 13.93 17.75
CA GLU A 748 16.05 14.41 17.90
C GLU A 748 16.91 14.24 16.64
N ALA A 749 16.54 13.37 15.69
CA ALA A 749 17.34 13.12 14.50
C ALA A 749 17.30 14.26 13.44
N ILE A 750 16.43 15.27 13.61
CA ILE A 750 16.24 16.35 12.63
C ILE A 750 16.75 17.71 13.15
N GLU A 751 17.13 17.87 14.42
CA GLU A 751 17.82 19.11 14.86
C GLU A 751 19.12 19.37 14.08
N ALA A 752 19.70 18.33 13.46
CA ALA A 752 20.88 18.47 12.59
C ALA A 752 20.57 18.97 11.15
N ALA A 753 19.30 19.02 10.74
CA ALA A 753 18.85 19.60 9.47
C ALA A 753 17.99 20.83 9.77
N SER A 754 18.66 21.96 9.99
CA SER A 754 18.09 23.26 10.34
C SER A 754 16.76 23.57 9.62
N PHE A 755 15.65 23.46 10.34
CA PHE A 755 14.47 24.24 10.04
C PHE A 755 14.81 25.69 10.41
N ASP A 756 15.17 26.51 9.41
CA ASP A 756 15.21 27.97 9.59
C ASP A 756 13.76 28.49 9.74
N ALA A 757 13.16 28.18 10.88
CA ALA A 757 11.97 28.84 11.34
C ALA A 757 12.39 30.22 11.85
N ALA A 758 11.99 31.27 11.13
CA ALA A 758 12.15 32.65 11.57
C ALA A 758 11.67 32.84 13.03
N PRO A 759 12.34 33.69 13.82
CA PRO A 759 12.11 33.79 15.26
C PRO A 759 10.65 34.17 15.58
N ARG A 760 9.98 33.29 16.34
CA ARG A 760 8.64 33.45 16.90
C ARG A 760 8.47 34.85 17.53
N THR A 761 7.88 35.78 16.78
CA THR A 761 7.42 37.05 17.36
C THR A 761 6.01 36.79 17.90
N LYS A 762 5.89 36.72 19.23
CA LYS A 762 4.59 36.71 19.91
C LYS A 762 3.86 38.01 19.57
N VAL A 763 2.86 37.95 18.70
CA VAL A 763 1.87 39.02 18.55
C VAL A 763 0.92 38.88 19.74
N SER A 764 1.02 39.80 20.70
CA SER A 764 0.02 39.93 21.76
C SER A 764 -1.23 40.58 21.17
N ILE A 765 -2.35 39.88 21.25
CA ILE A 765 -3.67 40.45 20.98
C ILE A 765 -4.02 41.34 22.18
N ALA A 766 -4.09 42.65 21.93
CA ALA A 766 -4.84 43.63 22.70
C ALA A 766 -5.72 44.40 21.72
#